data_AF-A0A7C1SJL3-F1
#
_entry.id   AF-A0A7C1SJL3-F1
#
_cell.length_a   1.000
_cell.length_b   1.000
_cell.length_c   1.000
_cell.angle_alpha   90.00
_cell.angle_beta   90.00
_cell.angle_gamma   90.00
#
_symmetry.space_group_name_H-M   'P 1'
#
loop_
_entity.id
_entity.type
_entity.pdbx_description
1 polymer ?
#
loop_
_entity_poly.entity_id
_entity_poly.type
_entity_poly.pdbx_seq_one_letter_code
_entity_poly.pdbx_strand_id
1 'polypeptide(L)'
;HHRAAGTVFEGPGLGTGKTLMDYYPTLWTQNGGYNMPVVRELAGNFMGSSHALLLDANPVISPLDHYIGGDGRANENFTLTSMHTIWARNHNFHVEKLQAAGFEGTLEELFQAAKMVNEAEYQRVVFTEFADALIGGIQGNGSHGFEGYNDKADAGISHEFAAAVYRIGHSLIGDTITVKGPDGQNISVNLFDAFLNPTNDVFTPQQLAQLQAMGYDPKPGYEQLGTGAILAGIVEQPAEDVDFNVVDAVRNDLVRIRADLFAFNVARGRDVGLGTLNQVKADLKASTDPYIKFAVEFLEANGGSMNPYSSWQDFQQRNGISNVVLAQFMAAYPDLVLQADQIAAFKAINGNIVTAQQDGTGLVKGIDRVDLWVGGLAEKHFNGGMAGDTFWVVLHEQFDRLQEADRFYYLERFDNFDLYENFIDGQGFSDIVARNTGLTGLPEDIFSSDLEDGPDDGGEDNDDDDDDSDDDGQSDGDDDDDDDGIDDGEDGEDEDDDGPSDGEGDGDDDGDGAGPGTGGGTGGGSGTGGGTTPTPTPVAGLTLIGTAAADALLGAGGDDTILGGAGTDVLVGQGGSDILRGEDGDDVVSGGDGNDVINAGQGDDEVHAGGGNDIVFGGAGADLIFGDAGNDVIEGGAGDDRVWAGAGDDTVIATLNDGNDVYYGEDGIDTLDYAATSANLTVDLGNGFNQRGSVSGGTTGSDTF
;
A
#
# COMPACT_ATOMS: atom_id res chain seq x y z
N HIS A 1 20.41 -10.68 19.52
CA HIS A 1 20.59 -10.73 20.99
C HIS A 1 20.99 -12.13 21.52
N HIS A 2 20.08 -13.10 21.59
CA HIS A 2 20.19 -14.34 22.39
C HIS A 2 21.50 -15.15 22.29
N ARG A 3 22.13 -15.25 21.11
CA ARG A 3 23.43 -15.91 20.93
C ARG A 3 24.52 -15.37 21.87
N ALA A 4 24.58 -14.05 22.05
CA ALA A 4 25.60 -13.40 22.89
C ALA A 4 25.31 -13.56 24.39
N ALA A 5 24.04 -13.58 24.78
CA ALA A 5 23.60 -13.82 26.15
C ALA A 5 23.65 -15.32 26.55
N GLY A 6 23.84 -16.23 25.58
CA GLY A 6 23.77 -17.68 25.82
C GLY A 6 22.37 -18.14 26.24
N THR A 7 21.30 -17.45 25.81
CA THR A 7 19.93 -17.69 26.28
C THR A 7 19.53 -19.15 26.10
N VAL A 8 19.06 -19.76 27.19
CA VAL A 8 18.38 -21.05 27.21
C VAL A 8 16.88 -20.80 27.03
N PHE A 9 16.26 -21.57 26.12
CA PHE A 9 14.83 -21.50 25.83
C PHE A 9 14.12 -22.67 26.49
N GLU A 10 13.02 -22.40 27.19
CA GLU A 10 12.18 -23.40 27.86
C GLU A 10 10.72 -23.21 27.43
N GLY A 11 10.01 -24.31 27.14
CA GLY A 11 8.63 -24.25 26.70
C GLY A 11 8.09 -25.62 26.25
N PRO A 12 6.77 -25.77 26.04
CA PRO A 12 6.18 -27.02 25.53
C PRO A 12 6.76 -27.40 24.16
N GLY A 13 7.28 -28.62 24.03
CA GLY A 13 7.93 -29.10 22.80
C GLY A 13 9.41 -28.72 22.65
N LEU A 14 9.89 -27.72 23.40
CA LEU A 14 11.32 -27.37 23.45
C LEU A 14 12.08 -28.31 24.39
N GLY A 15 13.31 -28.67 24.01
CA GLY A 15 14.19 -29.50 24.84
C GLY A 15 14.77 -28.70 26.01
N THR A 16 14.78 -29.27 27.22
CA THR A 16 15.34 -28.63 28.41
C THR A 16 16.82 -28.26 28.22
N GLY A 17 17.20 -27.04 28.59
CA GLY A 17 18.60 -26.60 28.54
C GLY A 17 19.13 -26.29 27.14
N LYS A 18 18.26 -25.99 26.17
CA LYS A 18 18.64 -25.73 24.77
C LYS A 18 18.82 -24.24 24.47
N THR A 19 19.93 -23.90 23.81
CA THR A 19 20.22 -22.53 23.34
C THR A 19 19.85 -22.34 21.86
N LEU A 20 19.88 -21.10 21.36
CA LEU A 20 19.68 -20.81 19.93
C LEU A 20 20.64 -21.62 19.02
N MET A 21 21.89 -21.79 19.46
CA MET A 21 22.91 -22.54 18.71
C MET A 21 22.75 -24.06 18.82
N ASP A 22 21.92 -24.57 19.72
CA ASP A 22 21.54 -25.99 19.74
C ASP A 22 20.49 -26.33 18.68
N TYR A 23 19.60 -25.37 18.38
CA TYR A 23 18.57 -25.52 17.34
C TYR A 23 19.14 -25.21 15.96
N TYR A 24 20.00 -24.19 15.84
CA TYR A 24 20.62 -23.77 14.58
C TYR A 24 22.16 -23.73 14.66
N PRO A 25 22.85 -24.90 14.70
CA PRO A 25 24.31 -24.96 14.88
C PRO A 25 25.11 -24.27 13.78
N THR A 26 24.52 -24.14 12.58
CA THR A 26 25.10 -23.55 11.38
C THR A 26 24.82 -22.04 11.23
N LEU A 27 24.00 -21.44 12.10
CA LEU A 27 23.59 -20.03 12.01
C LEU A 27 24.76 -19.04 12.12
N TRP A 28 25.85 -19.43 12.80
CA TRP A 28 27.04 -18.60 12.95
C TRP A 28 28.26 -19.25 12.31
N THR A 29 28.93 -18.51 11.42
CA THR A 29 30.10 -18.98 10.67
C THR A 29 31.37 -18.96 11.53
N GLN A 30 32.34 -19.82 11.20
CA GLN A 30 33.63 -19.86 11.89
C GLN A 30 34.44 -18.56 11.71
N ASN A 31 34.13 -17.75 10.70
CA ASN A 31 34.83 -16.51 10.36
C ASN A 31 34.28 -15.27 11.09
N GLY A 32 33.16 -15.38 11.82
CA GLY A 32 32.67 -14.28 12.66
C GLY A 32 31.46 -13.50 12.13
N GLY A 33 30.63 -14.09 11.27
CA GLY A 33 29.34 -13.52 10.83
C GLY A 33 28.21 -14.55 10.80
N TYR A 34 26.98 -14.10 10.54
CA TYR A 34 25.84 -15.00 10.33
C TYR A 34 25.94 -15.77 9.00
N ASN A 35 25.23 -16.89 8.92
CA ASN A 35 25.12 -17.71 7.73
C ASN A 35 23.82 -17.36 6.99
N MET A 36 23.89 -16.47 5.99
CA MET A 36 22.71 -15.85 5.38
C MET A 36 21.65 -16.83 4.81
N PRO A 37 22.01 -17.97 4.17
CA PRO A 37 21.05 -19.02 3.85
C PRO A 37 20.22 -19.51 5.04
N VAL A 38 20.82 -19.67 6.23
CA VAL A 38 20.11 -20.08 7.46
C VAL A 38 19.29 -18.93 8.04
N VAL A 39 19.71 -17.66 7.84
CA VAL A 39 18.90 -16.49 8.21
C VAL A 39 17.64 -16.40 7.34
N ARG A 40 17.76 -16.62 6.02
CA ARG A 40 16.62 -16.68 5.09
C ARG A 40 15.69 -17.87 5.39
N GLU A 41 16.24 -19.06 5.69
CA GLU A 41 15.46 -20.23 6.15
C GLU A 41 14.67 -19.95 7.44
N LEU A 42 15.22 -19.15 8.35
CA LEU A 42 14.56 -18.74 9.60
C LEU A 42 13.46 -17.69 9.40
N ALA A 43 13.60 -16.80 8.41
CA ALA A 43 12.63 -15.74 8.12
C ALA A 43 11.48 -16.24 7.24
N GLY A 44 11.80 -16.97 6.17
CA GLY A 44 10.86 -17.49 5.16
C GLY A 44 9.87 -18.57 5.62
N ASN A 45 9.76 -18.81 6.93
CA ASN A 45 8.70 -19.63 7.53
C ASN A 45 8.17 -18.96 8.82
N PHE A 46 7.82 -17.67 8.70
CA PHE A 46 7.43 -16.85 9.84
C PHE A 46 6.25 -17.46 10.60
N MET A 47 6.45 -17.70 11.89
CA MET A 47 5.52 -18.37 12.81
C MET A 47 5.01 -19.77 12.36
N GLY A 48 5.71 -20.44 11.43
CA GLY A 48 5.25 -21.72 10.87
C GLY A 48 4.11 -21.61 9.85
N SER A 49 3.86 -20.42 9.32
CA SER A 49 2.78 -20.14 8.36
C SER A 49 3.04 -20.68 6.95
N SER A 50 4.25 -21.14 6.64
CA SER A 50 4.74 -21.44 5.27
C SER A 50 4.64 -20.30 4.25
N HIS A 51 4.32 -19.08 4.69
CA HIS A 51 4.44 -17.87 3.89
C HIS A 51 5.76 -17.18 4.26
N ALA A 52 6.48 -16.71 3.25
CA ALA A 52 7.63 -15.83 3.45
C ALA A 52 7.16 -14.45 3.93
N LEU A 53 8.03 -13.71 4.62
CA LEU A 53 7.78 -12.28 4.84
C LEU A 53 8.06 -11.52 3.55
N LEU A 54 7.41 -10.36 3.37
CA LEU A 54 7.71 -9.48 2.23
C LEU A 54 9.20 -9.04 2.19
N LEU A 55 9.86 -9.02 3.36
CA LEU A 55 11.31 -8.85 3.51
C LEU A 55 12.13 -9.87 2.69
N ASP A 56 11.67 -11.13 2.61
CA ASP A 56 12.46 -12.24 2.07
C ASP A 56 12.55 -12.21 0.53
N ALA A 57 11.60 -11.53 -0.12
CA ALA A 57 11.58 -11.32 -1.57
C ALA A 57 12.53 -10.22 -2.04
N ASN A 58 12.92 -9.28 -1.16
CA ASN A 58 13.74 -8.15 -1.55
C ASN A 58 15.25 -8.49 -1.50
N PRO A 59 15.98 -8.56 -2.63
CA PRO A 59 17.40 -8.93 -2.64
C PRO A 59 18.33 -7.81 -2.14
N VAL A 60 17.80 -6.59 -2.00
CA VAL A 60 18.52 -5.35 -1.68
C VAL A 60 18.59 -5.13 -0.17
N ILE A 61 17.63 -5.68 0.59
CA ILE A 61 17.46 -5.41 2.03
C ILE A 61 17.92 -6.63 2.84
N SER A 62 18.67 -6.40 3.93
CA SER A 62 19.12 -7.46 4.84
C SER A 62 18.27 -7.48 6.12
N PRO A 63 17.57 -8.60 6.43
CA PRO A 63 16.80 -8.75 7.67
C PRO A 63 17.64 -8.69 8.97
N LEU A 64 18.98 -8.61 8.87
CA LEU A 64 19.87 -8.40 10.02
C LEU A 64 20.06 -6.93 10.39
N ASP A 65 19.68 -6.03 9.51
CA ASP A 65 19.90 -4.59 9.62
C ASP A 65 18.69 -3.91 10.30
N HIS A 66 17.58 -4.65 10.42
CA HIS A 66 16.33 -4.23 11.03
C HIS A 66 16.45 -4.18 12.57
N TYR A 67 15.87 -3.14 13.16
CA TYR A 67 15.78 -2.91 14.60
C TYR A 67 14.79 -3.90 15.24
N ILE A 68 15.14 -4.40 16.43
CA ILE A 68 14.29 -5.33 17.17
C ILE A 68 13.31 -4.53 18.04
N GLY A 69 12.09 -4.34 17.53
CA GLY A 69 10.97 -3.77 18.26
C GLY A 69 10.20 -4.81 19.11
N GLY A 70 9.19 -4.34 19.83
CA GLY A 70 8.18 -5.21 20.47
C GLY A 70 7.10 -5.72 19.51
N ASP A 71 6.96 -5.08 18.35
CA ASP A 71 6.10 -5.50 17.24
C ASP A 71 6.97 -5.95 16.05
N GLY A 72 6.51 -6.95 15.28
CA GLY A 72 7.24 -7.47 14.12
C GLY A 72 7.32 -6.50 12.93
N ARG A 73 6.45 -5.48 12.89
CA ARG A 73 6.36 -4.46 11.84
C ARG A 73 7.17 -3.20 12.15
N ALA A 74 7.94 -3.18 13.23
CA ALA A 74 8.62 -1.97 13.75
C ALA A 74 9.65 -1.30 12.82
N ASN A 75 9.88 -1.84 11.61
CA ASN A 75 10.77 -1.31 10.57
C ASN A 75 10.04 -1.05 9.25
N GLU A 76 8.71 -1.21 9.20
CA GLU A 76 7.91 -1.16 7.97
C GLU A 76 8.20 0.11 7.17
N ASN A 77 8.32 1.26 7.84
CA ASN A 77 8.95 2.48 7.33
C ASN A 77 9.81 3.18 8.43
N PHE A 78 10.62 4.17 8.05
CA PHE A 78 11.52 4.86 9.00
C PHE A 78 10.84 5.84 9.98
N THR A 79 9.62 6.30 9.73
CA THR A 79 8.86 7.14 10.70
C THR A 79 8.29 6.26 11.80
N LEU A 80 7.78 5.07 11.48
CA LEU A 80 7.42 4.04 12.46
C LEU A 80 8.63 3.57 13.28
N THR A 81 9.79 3.40 12.63
CA THR A 81 11.07 3.11 13.32
C THR A 81 11.46 4.25 14.29
N SER A 82 11.23 5.51 13.89
CA SER A 82 11.41 6.68 14.76
C SER A 82 10.47 6.68 15.96
N MET A 83 9.19 6.36 15.73
CA MET A 83 8.15 6.27 16.75
C MET A 83 8.48 5.21 17.81
N HIS A 84 8.82 3.99 17.38
CA HIS A 84 9.30 2.95 18.31
C HIS A 84 10.56 3.38 19.07
N THR A 85 11.44 4.16 18.44
CA THR A 85 12.68 4.64 19.07
C THR A 85 12.41 5.67 20.16
N ILE A 86 11.50 6.64 19.99
CA ILE A 86 11.19 7.58 21.07
C ILE A 86 10.57 6.88 22.27
N TRP A 87 9.62 5.95 22.08
CA TRP A 87 9.02 5.21 23.20
C TRP A 87 10.03 4.26 23.89
N ALA A 88 10.99 3.70 23.15
CA ALA A 88 12.09 2.92 23.75
C ALA A 88 13.09 3.79 24.54
N ARG A 89 13.36 5.02 24.10
CA ARG A 89 14.15 6.01 24.87
C ARG A 89 13.37 6.47 26.11
N ASN A 90 12.06 6.65 25.97
CA ASN A 90 11.18 7.17 27.00
C ASN A 90 11.09 6.24 28.23
N HIS A 91 10.97 4.93 28.00
CA HIS A 91 11.16 3.92 29.04
C HIS A 91 12.49 4.10 29.79
N ASN A 92 13.60 4.32 29.07
CA ASN A 92 14.93 4.45 29.68
C ASN A 92 15.09 5.77 30.45
N PHE A 93 14.49 6.87 29.97
CA PHE A 93 14.35 8.11 30.71
C PHE A 93 13.66 7.85 32.06
N HIS A 94 12.55 7.11 32.10
CA HIS A 94 11.88 6.74 33.35
C HIS A 94 12.73 5.84 34.25
N VAL A 95 13.49 4.88 33.70
CA VAL A 95 14.49 4.11 34.47
C VAL A 95 15.51 5.03 35.13
N GLU A 96 16.07 6.00 34.40
CA GLU A 96 17.05 6.95 34.91
C GLU A 96 16.45 7.90 35.96
N LYS A 97 15.21 8.38 35.77
CA LYS A 97 14.49 9.20 36.75
C LYS A 97 14.23 8.44 38.05
N LEU A 98 13.76 7.19 37.97
CA LEU A 98 13.53 6.33 39.15
C LEU A 98 14.83 6.04 39.89
N GLN A 99 15.93 5.76 39.17
CA GLN A 99 17.26 5.60 39.79
C GLN A 99 17.74 6.89 40.48
N ALA A 100 17.56 8.06 39.83
CA ALA A 100 17.94 9.35 40.38
C ALA A 100 17.10 9.75 41.61
N ALA A 101 15.82 9.36 41.64
CA ALA A 101 14.94 9.50 42.79
C ALA A 101 15.26 8.53 43.96
N GLY A 102 16.14 7.54 43.73
CA GLY A 102 16.58 6.59 44.75
C GLY A 102 15.69 5.36 44.91
N PHE A 103 15.08 4.86 43.82
CA PHE A 103 14.24 3.67 43.82
C PHE A 103 14.94 2.44 44.45
N GLU A 104 14.41 1.93 45.57
CA GLU A 104 14.91 0.74 46.26
C GLU A 104 14.17 -0.53 45.79
N GLY A 105 14.69 -1.20 44.76
CA GLY A 105 14.12 -2.44 44.24
C GLY A 105 15.10 -3.28 43.41
N THR A 106 14.64 -4.42 42.89
CA THR A 106 15.38 -5.21 41.89
C THR A 106 15.33 -4.59 40.50
N LEU A 107 16.17 -5.08 39.58
CA LEU A 107 16.15 -4.65 38.18
C LEU A 107 14.82 -4.96 37.47
N GLU A 108 14.13 -6.03 37.88
CA GLU A 108 12.79 -6.37 37.38
C GLU A 108 11.75 -5.35 37.87
N GLU A 109 11.74 -5.05 39.17
CA GLU A 109 10.81 -4.06 39.75
C GLU A 109 11.06 -2.66 39.18
N LEU A 110 12.31 -2.28 38.91
CA LEU A 110 12.66 -1.04 38.24
C LEU A 110 12.19 -0.99 36.78
N PHE A 111 12.37 -2.09 36.03
CA PHE A 111 11.87 -2.20 34.66
C PHE A 111 10.33 -2.10 34.62
N GLN A 112 9.62 -2.85 35.46
CA GLN A 112 8.16 -2.79 35.50
C GLN A 112 7.65 -1.42 35.95
N ALA A 113 8.31 -0.75 36.90
CA ALA A 113 7.94 0.61 37.32
C ALA A 113 8.11 1.63 36.16
N ALA A 114 9.25 1.63 35.47
CA ALA A 114 9.47 2.52 34.33
C ALA A 114 8.52 2.22 33.16
N LYS A 115 8.27 0.93 32.90
CA LYS A 115 7.30 0.45 31.91
C LYS A 115 5.89 0.94 32.22
N MET A 116 5.42 0.85 33.46
CA MET A 116 4.07 1.28 33.83
C MET A 116 3.83 2.78 33.62
N VAL A 117 4.84 3.63 33.88
CA VAL A 117 4.74 5.08 33.59
C VAL A 117 4.75 5.33 32.09
N ASN A 118 5.64 4.65 31.35
CA ASN A 118 5.67 4.75 29.88
C ASN A 118 4.37 4.27 29.21
N GLU A 119 3.71 3.24 29.75
CA GLU A 119 2.38 2.80 29.32
C GLU A 119 1.29 3.81 29.67
N ALA A 120 1.38 4.50 30.81
CA ALA A 120 0.40 5.49 31.23
C ALA A 120 0.42 6.72 30.32
N GLU A 121 1.61 7.24 30.00
CA GLU A 121 1.79 8.33 29.03
C GLU A 121 1.30 7.91 27.63
N TYR A 122 1.57 6.68 27.20
CA TYR A 122 1.07 6.17 25.91
C TYR A 122 -0.46 6.07 25.89
N GLN A 123 -1.09 5.57 26.96
CA GLN A 123 -2.55 5.53 27.08
C GLN A 123 -3.13 6.95 27.08
N ARG A 124 -2.54 7.89 27.81
CA ARG A 124 -2.93 9.31 27.82
C ARG A 124 -2.92 9.90 26.41
N VAL A 125 -1.76 9.92 25.73
CA VAL A 125 -1.63 10.44 24.36
C VAL A 125 -2.65 9.80 23.39
N VAL A 126 -2.86 8.48 23.46
CA VAL A 126 -3.82 7.80 22.58
C VAL A 126 -5.27 8.24 22.84
N PHE A 127 -5.65 8.44 24.10
CA PHE A 127 -7.04 8.70 24.49
C PHE A 127 -7.40 10.18 24.73
N THR A 128 -6.42 11.09 24.81
CA THR A 128 -6.65 12.53 25.07
C THR A 128 -6.12 13.46 23.99
N GLU A 129 -5.37 12.96 23.00
CA GLU A 129 -4.78 13.77 21.92
C GLU A 129 -5.09 13.11 20.56
N PHE A 130 -4.65 11.87 20.36
CA PHE A 130 -4.87 11.16 19.09
C PHE A 130 -6.34 10.82 18.83
N ALA A 131 -7.10 10.37 19.83
CA ALA A 131 -8.54 10.15 19.68
C ALA A 131 -9.32 11.47 19.50
N ASP A 132 -8.80 12.57 20.06
CA ASP A 132 -9.40 13.89 19.91
C ASP A 132 -9.25 14.37 18.45
N ALA A 133 -8.07 14.26 17.84
CA ALA A 133 -7.86 14.51 16.42
C ALA A 133 -8.61 13.51 15.49
N LEU A 134 -8.62 12.21 15.80
CA LEU A 134 -9.17 11.19 14.90
C LEU A 134 -10.71 11.19 14.85
N ILE A 135 -11.39 11.42 15.99
CA ILE A 135 -12.86 11.29 16.10
C ILE A 135 -13.56 12.47 16.80
N GLY A 136 -12.88 13.58 17.05
CA GLY A 136 -13.43 14.69 17.85
C GLY A 136 -13.63 14.33 19.32
N GLY A 137 -12.80 13.41 19.83
CA GLY A 137 -12.72 13.02 21.23
C GLY A 137 -13.73 11.94 21.65
N ILE A 138 -13.33 11.17 22.66
CA ILE A 138 -14.14 10.05 23.17
C ILE A 138 -15.23 10.59 24.09
N GLN A 139 -16.47 10.47 23.61
CA GLN A 139 -17.67 10.94 24.29
C GLN A 139 -18.08 9.96 25.41
N GLY A 140 -18.55 10.47 26.54
CA GLY A 140 -19.01 9.66 27.68
C GLY A 140 -19.35 10.53 28.89
N ASN A 141 -19.39 9.97 30.10
CA ASN A 141 -19.58 10.74 31.35
C ASN A 141 -18.27 11.00 32.12
N GLY A 142 -17.13 10.48 31.65
CA GLY A 142 -15.78 10.75 32.15
C GLY A 142 -15.01 11.77 31.31
N SER A 143 -13.71 11.96 31.63
CA SER A 143 -12.88 13.00 31.02
C SER A 143 -12.70 12.85 29.50
N HIS A 144 -12.54 11.60 29.02
CA HIS A 144 -12.50 11.22 27.61
C HIS A 144 -13.20 9.85 27.47
N GLY A 145 -14.48 9.78 27.82
CA GLY A 145 -15.24 8.50 27.91
C GLY A 145 -15.27 7.94 29.33
N PHE A 146 -14.15 7.33 29.73
CA PHE A 146 -13.92 6.51 30.94
C PHE A 146 -14.63 6.95 32.24
N GLU A 147 -15.64 6.17 32.69
CA GLU A 147 -16.22 6.32 34.05
C GLU A 147 -15.45 5.55 35.15
N GLY A 148 -14.78 4.45 34.80
CA GLY A 148 -14.09 3.56 35.75
C GLY A 148 -13.89 2.13 35.22
N TYR A 149 -13.12 1.31 35.92
CA TYR A 149 -12.90 -0.08 35.50
C TYR A 149 -14.18 -0.94 35.57
N ASN A 150 -14.57 -1.52 34.44
CA ASN A 150 -15.78 -2.31 34.26
C ASN A 150 -15.44 -3.79 34.01
N ASP A 151 -15.58 -4.63 35.04
CA ASP A 151 -15.31 -6.08 34.96
C ASP A 151 -16.33 -6.87 34.11
N LYS A 152 -17.27 -6.20 33.42
CA LYS A 152 -18.21 -6.78 32.45
C LYS A 152 -17.96 -6.33 31.00
N ALA A 153 -17.11 -5.32 30.77
CA ALA A 153 -16.70 -4.92 29.43
C ALA A 153 -15.81 -5.98 28.78
N ASP A 154 -15.79 -6.03 27.44
CA ASP A 154 -14.88 -6.89 26.68
C ASP A 154 -13.76 -6.04 26.04
N ALA A 155 -12.52 -6.35 26.40
CA ALA A 155 -11.31 -5.75 25.83
C ALA A 155 -10.93 -6.32 24.45
N GLY A 156 -11.69 -7.29 23.94
CA GLY A 156 -11.48 -7.87 22.60
C GLY A 156 -11.58 -6.82 21.49
N ILE A 157 -10.63 -6.88 20.55
CA ILE A 157 -10.65 -6.06 19.34
C ILE A 157 -11.65 -6.67 18.34
N SER A 158 -12.59 -5.88 17.83
CA SER A 158 -13.56 -6.34 16.84
C SER A 158 -12.91 -6.62 15.47
N HIS A 159 -13.51 -7.51 14.68
CA HIS A 159 -13.01 -7.83 13.34
C HIS A 159 -13.15 -6.62 12.41
N GLU A 160 -14.25 -5.89 12.54
CA GLU A 160 -14.58 -4.66 11.86
C GLU A 160 -13.48 -3.61 12.09
N PHE A 161 -13.07 -3.41 13.35
CA PHE A 161 -11.97 -2.50 13.71
C PHE A 161 -10.64 -2.93 13.08
N ALA A 162 -10.19 -4.17 13.28
CA ALA A 162 -8.86 -4.61 12.85
C ALA A 162 -8.71 -4.87 11.33
N ALA A 163 -9.78 -5.28 10.65
CA ALA A 163 -9.74 -5.65 9.23
C ALA A 163 -10.25 -4.55 8.28
N ALA A 164 -10.95 -3.52 8.77
CA ALA A 164 -11.37 -2.36 7.98
C ALA A 164 -11.17 -1.02 8.70
N VAL A 165 -11.88 -0.76 9.80
CA VAL A 165 -12.07 0.61 10.29
C VAL A 165 -10.78 1.27 10.77
N TYR A 166 -9.96 0.60 11.59
CA TYR A 166 -8.68 1.16 12.06
C TYR A 166 -7.59 1.23 10.98
N ARG A 167 -7.93 0.83 9.74
CA ARG A 167 -7.06 1.02 8.56
C ARG A 167 -7.20 2.40 7.94
N ILE A 168 -8.11 3.24 8.47
CA ILE A 168 -8.37 4.63 8.05
C ILE A 168 -7.08 5.43 7.77
N GLY A 169 -6.05 5.23 8.61
CA GLY A 169 -4.73 5.85 8.46
C GLY A 169 -3.94 5.47 7.21
N HIS A 170 -4.38 4.49 6.40
CA HIS A 170 -3.80 4.24 5.08
C HIS A 170 -4.20 5.30 4.04
N SER A 171 -5.27 6.08 4.27
CA SER A 171 -5.61 7.23 3.42
C SER A 171 -4.77 8.46 3.75
N LEU A 172 -4.35 8.61 5.02
CA LEU A 172 -3.52 9.72 5.51
C LEU A 172 -2.07 9.74 4.98
N ILE A 173 -1.69 8.74 4.16
CA ILE A 173 -0.31 8.53 3.71
C ILE A 173 -0.10 9.24 2.37
N GLY A 174 0.77 10.25 2.34
CA GLY A 174 1.21 10.92 1.12
C GLY A 174 2.39 10.22 0.43
N ASP A 175 2.61 10.52 -0.86
CA ASP A 175 3.68 9.92 -1.67
C ASP A 175 5.11 10.22 -1.17
N THR A 176 5.27 11.26 -0.34
CA THR A 176 6.56 11.66 0.22
C THR A 176 6.48 11.97 1.71
N ILE A 177 7.63 11.81 2.38
CA ILE A 177 7.85 12.10 3.80
C ILE A 177 8.87 13.22 3.91
N THR A 178 8.53 14.26 4.67
CA THR A 178 9.40 15.39 4.98
C THR A 178 10.38 15.02 6.10
N VAL A 179 11.65 15.36 5.91
CA VAL A 179 12.75 15.12 6.85
C VAL A 179 13.65 16.36 6.90
N LYS A 180 14.11 16.77 8.10
CA LYS A 180 15.03 17.92 8.24
C LYS A 180 16.45 17.57 7.78
N GLY A 181 17.01 18.38 6.89
CA GLY A 181 18.41 18.32 6.49
C GLY A 181 19.37 18.81 7.59
N PRO A 182 20.69 18.53 7.48
CA PRO A 182 21.70 19.00 8.43
C PRO A 182 21.86 20.52 8.53
N ASP A 183 21.25 21.27 7.60
CA ASP A 183 21.16 22.73 7.53
C ASP A 183 19.78 23.27 7.98
N GLY A 184 18.88 22.39 8.41
CA GLY A 184 17.52 22.71 8.85
C GLY A 184 16.51 22.90 7.72
N GLN A 185 16.88 22.68 6.45
CA GLN A 185 15.94 22.73 5.32
C GLN A 185 15.10 21.46 5.22
N ASN A 186 13.93 21.53 4.58
CA ASN A 186 13.05 20.38 4.40
C ASN A 186 13.50 19.56 3.18
N ILE A 187 13.75 18.27 3.39
CA ILE A 187 14.05 17.28 2.37
C ILE A 187 12.79 16.42 2.21
N SER A 188 12.22 16.40 1.00
CA SER A 188 11.20 15.43 0.63
C SER A 188 11.87 14.10 0.27
N VAL A 189 11.38 13.00 0.85
CA VAL A 189 11.85 11.63 0.62
C VAL A 189 10.66 10.81 0.14
N ASN A 190 10.76 10.17 -1.02
CA ASN A 190 9.71 9.31 -1.56
C ASN A 190 9.37 8.19 -0.56
N LEU A 191 8.09 7.89 -0.36
CA LEU A 191 7.63 6.84 0.56
C LEU A 191 8.23 5.46 0.21
N PHE A 192 8.40 5.17 -1.08
CA PHE A 192 9.15 4.02 -1.61
C PHE A 192 10.54 3.84 -0.99
N ASP A 193 11.27 4.96 -0.82
CA ASP A 193 12.59 4.97 -0.21
C ASP A 193 12.53 4.85 1.31
N ALA A 194 11.39 5.19 1.94
CA ALA A 194 11.18 5.06 3.38
C ALA A 194 10.83 3.64 3.83
N PHE A 195 10.17 2.83 2.97
CA PHE A 195 9.82 1.45 3.29
C PHE A 195 11.04 0.55 3.51
N LEU A 196 11.03 -0.20 4.61
CA LEU A 196 12.07 -1.15 5.04
C LEU A 196 13.53 -0.64 4.90
N ASN A 197 13.76 0.67 5.10
CA ASN A 197 15.08 1.28 4.91
C ASN A 197 15.74 1.64 6.26
N PRO A 198 16.34 0.68 6.98
CA PRO A 198 17.05 0.97 8.23
C PRO A 198 18.35 1.75 7.98
N THR A 199 19.06 1.48 6.87
CA THR A 199 20.37 2.06 6.56
C THR A 199 20.74 1.81 5.10
N ASN A 200 21.45 2.74 4.44
CA ASN A 200 22.04 2.52 3.10
C ASN A 200 23.57 2.35 3.11
N ASP A 201 24.22 2.37 4.29
CA ASP A 201 25.67 2.14 4.46
C ASP A 201 26.11 0.69 4.13
N VAL A 202 25.15 -0.24 3.96
CA VAL A 202 25.38 -1.68 3.79
C VAL A 202 25.65 -2.12 2.35
N PHE A 203 25.45 -1.25 1.36
CA PHE A 203 25.67 -1.59 -0.05
C PHE A 203 27.16 -1.73 -0.38
N THR A 204 27.56 -2.93 -0.82
CA THR A 204 28.87 -3.09 -1.45
C THR A 204 28.94 -2.27 -2.75
N PRO A 205 30.13 -1.84 -3.20
CA PRO A 205 30.27 -1.12 -4.47
C PRO A 205 29.72 -1.90 -5.68
N GLN A 206 29.67 -3.23 -5.59
CA GLN A 206 29.04 -4.10 -6.58
C GLN A 206 27.51 -3.96 -6.55
N GLN A 207 26.88 -4.06 -5.38
CA GLN A 207 25.43 -3.86 -5.25
C GLN A 207 25.03 -2.43 -5.63
N LEU A 208 25.79 -1.41 -5.23
CA LEU A 208 25.50 -0.03 -5.60
C LEU A 208 25.58 0.18 -7.13
N ALA A 209 26.58 -0.41 -7.80
CA ALA A 209 26.67 -0.37 -9.25
C ALA A 209 25.55 -1.15 -9.96
N GLN A 210 25.08 -2.26 -9.37
CA GLN A 210 23.92 -3.00 -9.90
C GLN A 210 22.62 -2.19 -9.74
N LEU A 211 22.41 -1.56 -8.58
CA LEU A 211 21.23 -0.72 -8.31
C LEU A 211 21.22 0.49 -9.25
N GLN A 212 22.36 1.17 -9.41
CA GLN A 212 22.50 2.30 -10.32
C GLN A 212 22.41 1.92 -11.81
N ALA A 213 22.69 0.66 -12.18
CA ALA A 213 22.40 0.14 -13.52
C ALA A 213 20.88 -0.07 -13.73
N MET A 214 20.16 -0.53 -12.70
CA MET A 214 18.68 -0.60 -12.67
C MET A 214 18.01 0.77 -12.40
N GLY A 215 18.68 1.89 -12.70
CA GLY A 215 18.19 3.26 -12.50
C GLY A 215 18.01 3.71 -11.03
N TYR A 216 18.20 2.84 -10.04
CA TYR A 216 17.93 3.13 -8.63
C TYR A 216 19.18 3.57 -7.87
N ASP A 217 19.11 4.76 -7.26
CA ASP A 217 20.16 5.32 -6.42
C ASP A 217 19.71 5.29 -4.94
N PRO A 218 20.23 4.38 -4.09
CA PRO A 218 19.67 4.09 -2.77
C PRO A 218 19.73 5.28 -1.80
N LYS A 219 18.56 5.78 -1.38
CA LYS A 219 18.46 6.99 -0.53
C LYS A 219 18.79 6.70 0.95
N PRO A 220 19.26 7.72 1.69
CA PRO A 220 19.57 7.62 3.13
C PRO A 220 18.45 6.96 3.93
N GLY A 221 18.79 5.96 4.74
CA GLY A 221 17.86 5.25 5.60
C GLY A 221 17.72 5.88 6.98
N TYR A 222 16.98 5.19 7.85
CA TYR A 222 16.73 5.61 9.24
C TYR A 222 18.02 5.96 10.02
N GLU A 223 19.09 5.20 9.85
CA GLU A 223 20.38 5.40 10.53
C GLU A 223 21.09 6.68 10.09
N GLN A 224 21.06 7.01 8.79
CA GLN A 224 21.68 8.21 8.22
C GLN A 224 20.88 9.48 8.55
N LEU A 225 19.54 9.42 8.49
CA LEU A 225 18.66 10.55 8.74
C LEU A 225 18.53 10.83 10.25
N GLY A 226 18.28 9.78 11.04
CA GLY A 226 18.15 9.85 12.50
C GLY A 226 16.78 10.36 12.99
N THR A 227 16.36 9.82 14.14
CA THR A 227 15.04 10.04 14.75
C THR A 227 14.61 11.50 14.83
N GLY A 228 15.52 12.41 15.19
CA GLY A 228 15.20 13.82 15.38
C GLY A 228 14.90 14.55 14.07
N ALA A 229 15.66 14.25 13.00
CA ALA A 229 15.44 14.85 11.69
C ALA A 229 14.13 14.40 11.05
N ILE A 230 13.79 13.12 11.23
CA ILE A 230 12.55 12.51 10.73
C ILE A 230 11.35 13.11 11.46
N LEU A 231 11.36 13.11 12.81
CA LEU A 231 10.22 13.62 13.57
C LEU A 231 10.04 15.14 13.41
N ALA A 232 11.12 15.92 13.30
CA ALA A 232 11.03 17.35 13.01
C ALA A 232 10.59 17.69 11.56
N GLY A 233 10.57 16.70 10.66
CA GLY A 233 10.05 16.88 9.30
C GLY A 233 8.57 16.55 9.21
N ILE A 234 8.14 15.41 9.74
CA ILE A 234 6.73 14.98 9.66
C ILE A 234 5.77 15.84 10.49
N VAL A 235 6.26 16.51 11.55
CA VAL A 235 5.45 17.45 12.35
C VAL A 235 5.13 18.75 11.60
N GLU A 236 5.87 19.07 10.53
CA GLU A 236 5.58 20.21 9.64
C GLU A 236 4.77 19.80 8.39
N GLN A 237 4.52 18.51 8.20
CA GLN A 237 3.82 17.98 7.02
C GLN A 237 2.37 17.65 7.37
N PRO A 238 1.37 18.27 6.72
CA PRO A 238 -0.01 17.81 6.84
C PRO A 238 -0.14 16.39 6.26
N ALA A 239 -1.04 15.60 6.85
CA ALA A 239 -1.46 14.33 6.28
C ALA A 239 -2.34 14.56 5.04
N GLU A 240 -2.49 13.52 4.21
CA GLU A 240 -3.51 13.51 3.14
C GLU A 240 -4.92 13.37 3.74
N ASP A 241 -5.95 13.72 2.97
CA ASP A 241 -7.35 13.58 3.39
C ASP A 241 -7.75 12.10 3.63
N VAL A 242 -8.71 11.89 4.53
CA VAL A 242 -9.39 10.58 4.66
C VAL A 242 -10.50 10.47 3.62
N ASP A 243 -10.21 9.86 2.48
CA ASP A 243 -11.22 9.38 1.54
C ASP A 243 -10.76 8.08 0.83
N PHE A 244 -11.19 7.84 -0.41
CA PHE A 244 -10.86 6.66 -1.20
C PHE A 244 -9.78 6.90 -2.27
N ASN A 245 -9.26 8.12 -2.40
CA ASN A 245 -8.24 8.56 -3.36
C ASN A 245 -6.83 8.36 -2.79
N VAL A 246 -6.55 7.13 -2.34
CA VAL A 246 -5.26 6.78 -1.72
C VAL A 246 -4.12 6.85 -2.76
N VAL A 247 -2.98 7.40 -2.36
CA VAL A 247 -1.83 7.75 -3.23
C VAL A 247 -1.10 6.57 -3.86
N ASP A 248 -0.42 6.82 -4.98
CA ASP A 248 0.20 5.77 -5.80
C ASP A 248 1.32 5.00 -5.08
N ALA A 249 2.08 5.63 -4.19
CA ALA A 249 3.16 4.97 -3.44
C ALA A 249 2.70 3.84 -2.49
N VAL A 250 1.40 3.71 -2.20
CA VAL A 250 0.82 2.53 -1.50
C VAL A 250 -0.17 1.73 -2.34
N ARG A 251 -0.54 2.23 -3.54
CA ARG A 251 -1.42 1.54 -4.50
C ARG A 251 -0.64 0.69 -5.50
N ASN A 252 0.58 1.12 -5.85
CA ASN A 252 1.39 0.49 -6.88
C ASN A 252 2.73 0.00 -6.33
N ASP A 253 3.46 0.80 -5.56
CA ASP A 253 4.87 0.56 -5.25
C ASP A 253 5.18 0.20 -3.78
N LEU A 254 4.21 -0.41 -3.11
CA LEU A 254 4.28 -0.76 -1.68
C LEU A 254 5.48 -1.68 -1.37
N VAL A 255 6.36 -1.24 -0.48
CA VAL A 255 7.55 -1.97 -0.01
C VAL A 255 8.57 -2.34 -1.11
N ARG A 256 8.63 -1.55 -2.19
CA ARG A 256 9.53 -1.75 -3.34
C ARG A 256 9.26 -3.03 -4.15
N ILE A 257 7.98 -3.44 -4.19
CA ILE A 257 7.43 -4.40 -5.14
C ILE A 257 6.12 -3.84 -5.71
N ARG A 258 5.65 -4.36 -6.86
CA ARG A 258 4.34 -3.99 -7.40
C ARG A 258 3.23 -4.59 -6.53
N ALA A 259 2.64 -3.80 -5.64
CA ALA A 259 1.66 -4.26 -4.65
C ALA A 259 0.68 -3.15 -4.19
N ASP A 260 -0.60 -3.52 -4.10
CA ASP A 260 -1.71 -2.60 -3.84
C ASP A 260 -2.30 -2.78 -2.43
N LEU A 261 -1.95 -1.88 -1.51
CA LEU A 261 -2.45 -1.89 -0.13
C LEU A 261 -3.97 -1.71 -0.06
N PHE A 262 -4.57 -0.95 -0.98
CA PHE A 262 -6.01 -0.73 -1.02
C PHE A 262 -6.74 -2.01 -1.45
N ALA A 263 -6.27 -2.70 -2.50
CA ALA A 263 -6.77 -4.01 -2.86
C ALA A 263 -6.55 -5.05 -1.75
N PHE A 264 -5.40 -5.03 -1.06
CA PHE A 264 -5.17 -5.91 0.11
C PHE A 264 -6.12 -5.63 1.28
N ASN A 265 -6.55 -4.38 1.50
CA ASN A 265 -7.56 -4.05 2.51
C ASN A 265 -8.94 -4.61 2.12
N VAL A 266 -9.36 -4.39 0.87
CA VAL A 266 -10.61 -4.94 0.33
C VAL A 266 -10.62 -6.47 0.36
N ALA A 267 -9.54 -7.10 -0.12
CA ALA A 267 -9.38 -8.56 -0.12
C ALA A 267 -9.36 -9.13 1.31
N ARG A 268 -8.71 -8.46 2.27
CA ARG A 268 -8.68 -8.91 3.67
C ARG A 268 -10.05 -8.82 4.34
N GLY A 269 -10.83 -7.77 4.06
CA GLY A 269 -12.21 -7.66 4.55
C GLY A 269 -13.08 -8.84 4.09
N ARG A 270 -12.93 -9.25 2.82
CA ARG A 270 -13.63 -10.40 2.23
C ARG A 270 -13.13 -11.75 2.77
N ASP A 271 -11.81 -11.90 2.96
CA ASP A 271 -11.17 -13.10 3.53
C ASP A 271 -11.63 -13.41 4.96
N VAL A 272 -11.69 -12.39 5.84
CA VAL A 272 -12.19 -12.57 7.21
C VAL A 272 -13.73 -12.58 7.31
N GLY A 273 -14.42 -12.36 6.20
CA GLY A 273 -15.89 -12.42 6.12
C GLY A 273 -16.61 -11.22 6.75
N LEU A 274 -16.07 -10.00 6.64
CA LEU A 274 -16.76 -8.78 7.07
C LEU A 274 -18.07 -8.59 6.30
N GLY A 275 -19.05 -7.98 6.97
CA GLY A 275 -20.27 -7.51 6.33
C GLY A 275 -20.02 -6.31 5.41
N THR A 276 -20.92 -6.09 4.45
CA THR A 276 -20.97 -4.88 3.62
C THR A 276 -21.36 -3.67 4.46
N LEU A 277 -21.05 -2.45 4.01
CA LEU A 277 -21.37 -1.19 4.72
C LEU A 277 -22.82 -1.16 5.23
N ASN A 278 -23.77 -1.54 4.38
CA ASN A 278 -25.20 -1.57 4.72
C ASN A 278 -25.58 -2.65 5.75
N GLN A 279 -24.89 -3.80 5.76
CA GLN A 279 -25.08 -4.84 6.79
C GLN A 279 -24.53 -4.34 8.13
N VAL A 280 -23.29 -3.82 8.15
CA VAL A 280 -22.62 -3.34 9.36
C VAL A 280 -23.36 -2.14 9.98
N LYS A 281 -23.81 -1.16 9.18
CA LYS A 281 -24.68 -0.07 9.68
C LYS A 281 -25.99 -0.59 10.28
N ALA A 282 -26.61 -1.61 9.66
CA ALA A 282 -27.85 -2.20 10.17
C ALA A 282 -27.65 -2.93 11.51
N ASP A 283 -26.58 -3.72 11.64
CA ASP A 283 -26.30 -4.52 12.83
C ASP A 283 -25.79 -3.66 13.99
N LEU A 284 -24.96 -2.64 13.73
CA LEU A 284 -24.59 -1.61 14.72
C LEU A 284 -25.84 -0.87 15.22
N LYS A 285 -26.73 -0.43 14.32
CA LYS A 285 -27.99 0.25 14.68
C LYS A 285 -28.97 -0.66 15.44
N ALA A 286 -28.91 -1.96 15.21
CA ALA A 286 -29.73 -2.96 15.91
C ALA A 286 -29.10 -3.46 17.22
N SER A 287 -27.87 -3.05 17.54
CA SER A 287 -27.13 -3.54 18.70
C SER A 287 -27.81 -3.19 20.02
N THR A 288 -27.68 -4.11 20.99
CA THR A 288 -28.08 -3.88 22.39
C THR A 288 -26.88 -3.84 23.32
N ASP A 289 -25.66 -3.83 22.79
CA ASP A 289 -24.44 -3.56 23.55
C ASP A 289 -24.43 -2.09 24.02
N PRO A 290 -24.07 -1.78 25.28
CA PRO A 290 -24.15 -0.41 25.79
C PRO A 290 -23.23 0.58 25.06
N TYR A 291 -22.02 0.17 24.67
CA TYR A 291 -21.02 1.06 24.06
C TYR A 291 -21.43 1.41 22.63
N ILE A 292 -21.73 0.39 21.81
CA ILE A 292 -22.24 0.58 20.45
C ILE A 292 -23.55 1.40 20.48
N LYS A 293 -24.45 1.10 21.42
CA LYS A 293 -25.72 1.83 21.54
C LYS A 293 -25.51 3.30 21.92
N PHE A 294 -24.59 3.60 22.84
CA PHE A 294 -24.24 4.98 23.20
C PHE A 294 -23.67 5.72 21.99
N ALA A 295 -22.69 5.14 21.29
CA ALA A 295 -22.09 5.73 20.09
C ALA A 295 -23.16 6.03 19.01
N VAL A 296 -24.06 5.06 18.73
CA VAL A 296 -25.16 5.25 17.76
C VAL A 296 -26.15 6.34 18.21
N GLU A 297 -26.52 6.39 19.51
CA GLU A 297 -27.44 7.41 20.03
C GLU A 297 -26.80 8.81 20.06
N PHE A 298 -25.50 8.93 20.35
CA PHE A 298 -24.75 10.19 20.26
C PHE A 298 -24.65 10.67 18.81
N LEU A 299 -24.29 9.79 17.88
CA LEU A 299 -24.12 10.12 16.47
C LEU A 299 -25.44 10.64 15.86
N GLU A 300 -26.55 9.93 16.08
CA GLU A 300 -27.86 10.35 15.56
C GLU A 300 -28.47 11.56 16.30
N ALA A 301 -28.05 11.84 17.53
CA ALA A 301 -28.43 13.07 18.23
C ALA A 301 -27.71 14.32 17.66
N ASN A 302 -26.48 14.15 17.17
CA ASN A 302 -25.62 15.23 16.66
C ASN A 302 -25.58 15.31 15.11
N GLY A 303 -26.45 14.58 14.42
CA GLY A 303 -26.76 14.78 13.00
C GLY A 303 -26.18 13.75 12.01
N GLY A 304 -25.44 12.74 12.48
CA GLY A 304 -25.08 11.57 11.68
C GLY A 304 -26.25 10.58 11.51
N SER A 305 -26.05 9.50 10.75
CA SER A 305 -27.11 8.51 10.47
C SER A 305 -26.59 7.08 10.28
N MET A 306 -26.91 6.22 11.26
CA MET A 306 -26.65 4.77 11.15
C MET A 306 -27.73 4.01 10.37
N ASN A 307 -28.64 4.71 9.71
CA ASN A 307 -29.58 4.09 8.76
C ASN A 307 -28.81 3.62 7.50
N PRO A 308 -28.94 2.34 7.08
CA PRO A 308 -28.36 1.86 5.83
C PRO A 308 -28.78 2.70 4.61
N TYR A 309 -27.94 2.72 3.58
CA TYR A 309 -28.17 3.49 2.36
C TYR A 309 -29.20 2.83 1.47
N SER A 310 -30.33 3.51 1.29
CA SER A 310 -31.52 3.01 0.58
C SER A 310 -31.35 2.98 -0.95
N SER A 311 -30.51 3.86 -1.50
CA SER A 311 -30.07 3.85 -2.90
C SER A 311 -28.73 4.59 -3.07
N TRP A 312 -28.16 4.52 -4.27
CA TRP A 312 -27.00 5.32 -4.66
C TRP A 312 -27.21 6.84 -4.49
N GLN A 313 -28.43 7.36 -4.68
CA GLN A 313 -28.73 8.79 -4.50
C GLN A 313 -28.79 9.20 -3.02
N ASP A 314 -29.17 8.28 -2.12
CA ASP A 314 -29.15 8.48 -0.66
C ASP A 314 -27.71 8.51 -0.15
N PHE A 315 -26.86 7.59 -0.63
CA PHE A 315 -25.40 7.60 -0.42
C PHE A 315 -24.78 8.92 -0.91
N GLN A 316 -25.11 9.32 -2.13
CA GLN A 316 -24.63 10.57 -2.72
C GLN A 316 -25.01 11.81 -1.89
N GLN A 317 -26.28 11.92 -1.47
CA GLN A 317 -26.80 13.11 -0.80
C GLN A 317 -26.31 13.27 0.64
N ARG A 318 -26.12 12.17 1.39
CA ARG A 318 -25.56 12.23 2.74
C ARG A 318 -24.06 12.55 2.73
N ASN A 319 -23.33 11.97 1.77
CA ASN A 319 -21.87 11.99 1.80
C ASN A 319 -21.24 13.05 0.85
N GLY A 320 -22.05 13.79 0.10
CA GLY A 320 -21.59 14.88 -0.78
C GLY A 320 -20.98 14.43 -2.13
N ILE A 321 -21.13 13.15 -2.48
CA ILE A 321 -20.40 12.50 -3.58
C ILE A 321 -20.69 13.12 -4.95
N SER A 322 -19.65 13.36 -5.76
CA SER A 322 -19.79 13.88 -7.12
C SER A 322 -20.47 12.88 -8.06
N ASN A 323 -21.07 13.36 -9.16
CA ASN A 323 -21.67 12.48 -10.17
C ASN A 323 -20.65 11.54 -10.84
N VAL A 324 -19.37 11.94 -10.91
CA VAL A 324 -18.28 11.14 -11.49
C VAL A 324 -17.92 10.00 -10.55
N VAL A 325 -17.69 10.32 -9.27
CA VAL A 325 -17.39 9.32 -8.23
C VAL A 325 -18.56 8.35 -8.04
N LEU A 326 -19.80 8.84 -8.08
CA LEU A 326 -20.97 7.95 -7.99
C LEU A 326 -21.03 6.97 -9.17
N ALA A 327 -20.63 7.38 -10.38
CA ALA A 327 -20.56 6.48 -11.53
C ALA A 327 -19.45 5.42 -11.36
N GLN A 328 -18.29 5.78 -10.80
CA GLN A 328 -17.22 4.84 -10.46
C GLN A 328 -17.69 3.82 -9.41
N PHE A 329 -18.36 4.26 -8.34
CA PHE A 329 -18.97 3.36 -7.34
C PHE A 329 -20.01 2.42 -7.96
N MET A 330 -20.86 2.91 -8.87
CA MET A 330 -21.85 2.09 -9.58
C MET A 330 -21.22 1.09 -10.56
N ALA A 331 -20.05 1.38 -11.11
CA ALA A 331 -19.29 0.47 -11.97
C ALA A 331 -18.54 -0.61 -11.17
N ALA A 332 -17.91 -0.24 -10.04
CA ALA A 332 -17.22 -1.17 -9.15
C ALA A 332 -18.19 -2.10 -8.40
N TYR A 333 -19.37 -1.60 -8.04
CA TYR A 333 -20.43 -2.35 -7.35
C TYR A 333 -21.72 -2.40 -8.19
N PRO A 334 -21.76 -3.19 -9.27
CA PRO A 334 -22.98 -3.33 -10.07
C PRO A 334 -24.05 -4.13 -9.32
N ASP A 335 -25.31 -3.97 -9.72
CA ASP A 335 -26.43 -4.79 -9.23
C ASP A 335 -26.20 -6.28 -9.55
N LEU A 336 -26.36 -7.15 -8.55
CA LEU A 336 -26.17 -8.60 -8.69
C LEU A 336 -27.51 -9.32 -8.82
N VAL A 337 -27.73 -9.96 -9.97
CA VAL A 337 -28.89 -10.82 -10.23
C VAL A 337 -28.59 -12.27 -9.86
N LEU A 338 -29.31 -12.79 -8.88
CA LEU A 338 -29.20 -14.17 -8.40
C LEU A 338 -30.26 -15.07 -9.05
N GLN A 339 -29.84 -16.23 -9.54
CA GLN A 339 -30.76 -17.26 -10.03
C GLN A 339 -31.56 -17.90 -8.89
N ALA A 340 -32.75 -18.43 -9.21
CA ALA A 340 -33.74 -18.85 -8.20
C ALA A 340 -33.24 -19.93 -7.21
N ASP A 341 -32.28 -20.75 -7.62
CA ASP A 341 -31.58 -21.75 -6.81
C ASP A 341 -30.46 -21.15 -5.94
N GLN A 342 -29.76 -20.13 -6.43
CA GLN A 342 -28.71 -19.41 -5.71
C GLN A 342 -29.24 -18.60 -4.52
N ILE A 343 -30.47 -18.06 -4.60
CA ILE A 343 -31.07 -17.19 -3.56
C ILE A 343 -31.00 -17.83 -2.16
N ALA A 344 -31.29 -19.14 -2.06
CA ALA A 344 -31.33 -19.83 -0.76
C ALA A 344 -29.94 -19.97 -0.12
N ALA A 345 -28.90 -20.21 -0.92
CA ALA A 345 -27.52 -20.28 -0.45
C ALA A 345 -27.00 -18.88 -0.09
N PHE A 346 -27.24 -17.88 -0.94
CA PHE A 346 -26.82 -16.50 -0.70
C PHE A 346 -27.43 -15.93 0.59
N LYS A 347 -28.74 -16.16 0.83
CA LYS A 347 -29.42 -15.71 2.06
C LYS A 347 -28.97 -16.41 3.34
N ALA A 348 -28.35 -17.58 3.24
CA ALA A 348 -27.79 -18.28 4.40
C ALA A 348 -26.46 -17.67 4.88
N ILE A 349 -25.82 -16.84 4.04
CA ILE A 349 -24.53 -16.17 4.33
C ILE A 349 -24.77 -14.67 4.52
N ASN A 350 -25.35 -13.99 3.53
CA ASN A 350 -25.44 -12.53 3.45
C ASN A 350 -26.77 -11.95 4.00
N GLY A 351 -27.47 -12.73 4.84
CA GLY A 351 -28.75 -12.32 5.43
C GLY A 351 -29.85 -12.02 4.39
N ASN A 352 -30.54 -10.90 4.55
CA ASN A 352 -31.77 -10.61 3.80
C ASN A 352 -31.68 -9.54 2.70
N ILE A 353 -30.48 -9.14 2.28
CA ILE A 353 -30.27 -8.09 1.25
C ILE A 353 -30.81 -8.43 -0.16
N VAL A 354 -31.27 -9.68 -0.40
CA VAL A 354 -31.89 -10.07 -1.68
C VAL A 354 -33.38 -9.73 -1.73
N THR A 355 -33.73 -8.84 -2.66
CA THR A 355 -35.11 -8.54 -3.08
C THR A 355 -35.56 -9.57 -4.12
N ALA A 356 -36.78 -10.09 -4.02
CA ALA A 356 -37.31 -11.06 -4.99
C ALA A 356 -37.99 -10.36 -6.18
N GLN A 357 -37.67 -10.81 -7.40
CA GLN A 357 -38.23 -10.29 -8.66
C GLN A 357 -39.45 -11.10 -9.14
N GLN A 358 -40.19 -10.55 -10.12
CA GLN A 358 -41.43 -11.17 -10.62
C GLN A 358 -41.20 -12.41 -11.50
N ASP A 359 -40.00 -12.60 -12.04
CA ASP A 359 -39.58 -13.76 -12.82
C ASP A 359 -39.08 -14.92 -11.95
N GLY A 360 -38.86 -14.69 -10.65
CA GLY A 360 -38.31 -15.65 -9.69
C GLY A 360 -36.81 -15.48 -9.40
N THR A 361 -36.12 -14.52 -10.03
CA THR A 361 -34.75 -14.15 -9.68
C THR A 361 -34.70 -13.34 -8.38
N GLY A 362 -33.49 -13.21 -7.82
CA GLY A 362 -33.17 -12.29 -6.75
C GLY A 362 -32.37 -11.10 -7.28
N LEU A 363 -32.53 -9.94 -6.67
CA LEU A 363 -31.71 -8.75 -6.90
C LEU A 363 -31.05 -8.33 -5.59
N VAL A 364 -29.73 -8.13 -5.62
CA VAL A 364 -28.98 -7.42 -4.58
C VAL A 364 -28.45 -6.15 -5.23
N LYS A 365 -28.77 -4.98 -4.67
CA LYS A 365 -28.33 -3.70 -5.26
C LYS A 365 -26.82 -3.53 -5.10
N GLY A 366 -26.21 -2.77 -5.98
CA GLY A 366 -24.82 -2.32 -5.85
C GLY A 366 -24.50 -1.70 -4.49
N ILE A 367 -25.35 -0.78 -4.01
CA ILE A 367 -25.17 -0.12 -2.70
C ILE A 367 -25.19 -1.10 -1.51
N ASP A 368 -25.91 -2.22 -1.63
CA ASP A 368 -25.95 -3.27 -0.60
C ASP A 368 -24.70 -4.19 -0.64
N ARG A 369 -23.83 -4.03 -1.64
CA ARG A 369 -22.59 -4.80 -1.88
C ARG A 369 -21.30 -4.08 -1.50
N VAL A 370 -21.34 -2.78 -1.15
CA VAL A 370 -20.13 -1.97 -0.89
C VAL A 370 -19.34 -2.53 0.29
N ASP A 371 -18.06 -2.86 0.10
CA ASP A 371 -17.19 -3.34 1.17
C ASP A 371 -17.05 -2.27 2.27
N LEU A 372 -17.08 -2.67 3.54
CA LEU A 372 -17.04 -1.74 4.69
C LEU A 372 -15.90 -0.72 4.60
N TRP A 373 -14.72 -1.16 4.15
CA TRP A 373 -13.53 -0.31 3.97
C TRP A 373 -13.78 0.86 3.00
N VAL A 374 -14.09 0.55 1.74
CA VAL A 374 -14.32 1.57 0.69
C VAL A 374 -15.56 2.41 0.99
N GLY A 375 -16.57 1.79 1.59
CA GLY A 375 -17.81 2.44 1.96
C GLY A 375 -17.65 3.50 3.04
N GLY A 376 -16.93 3.19 4.13
CA GLY A 376 -16.76 4.09 5.27
C GLY A 376 -15.75 5.22 5.03
N LEU A 377 -14.73 5.00 4.19
CA LEU A 377 -13.87 6.07 3.68
C LEU A 377 -14.65 7.10 2.85
N ALA A 378 -15.70 6.67 2.16
CA ALA A 378 -16.59 7.54 1.38
C ALA A 378 -17.79 8.06 2.19
N GLU A 379 -17.78 7.97 3.53
CA GLU A 379 -18.74 8.64 4.40
C GLU A 379 -18.20 10.01 4.84
N LYS A 380 -19.05 11.04 4.78
CA LYS A 380 -18.66 12.38 5.23
C LYS A 380 -18.24 12.32 6.70
N HIS A 381 -17.09 12.92 7.02
CA HIS A 381 -16.54 13.02 8.37
C HIS A 381 -17.52 13.63 9.38
N PHE A 382 -17.42 13.16 10.63
CA PHE A 382 -18.31 13.47 11.73
C PHE A 382 -17.56 14.02 12.95
N ASN A 383 -18.24 14.81 13.78
CA ASN A 383 -17.75 15.38 15.05
C ASN A 383 -16.47 16.25 14.97
N GLY A 384 -16.04 16.67 13.77
CA GLY A 384 -14.78 17.42 13.59
C GLY A 384 -13.53 16.54 13.56
N GLY A 385 -13.66 15.23 13.77
CA GLY A 385 -12.58 14.27 13.49
C GLY A 385 -12.59 13.83 12.01
N MET A 386 -11.68 12.91 11.68
CA MET A 386 -11.40 12.45 10.31
C MET A 386 -12.24 11.24 9.86
N ALA A 387 -13.15 10.74 10.71
CA ALA A 387 -13.92 9.52 10.46
C ALA A 387 -15.40 9.82 10.11
N GLY A 388 -15.91 9.18 9.06
CA GLY A 388 -17.34 9.19 8.72
C GLY A 388 -18.20 8.27 9.61
N ASP A 389 -19.51 8.50 9.63
CA ASP A 389 -20.52 7.88 10.52
C ASP A 389 -20.20 6.45 11.04
N THR A 390 -19.98 5.49 10.14
CA THR A 390 -19.81 4.06 10.50
C THR A 390 -18.44 3.79 11.09
N PHE A 391 -17.41 4.46 10.58
CA PHE A 391 -16.07 4.39 11.13
C PHE A 391 -16.02 5.05 12.50
N TRP A 392 -16.65 6.21 12.67
CA TRP A 392 -16.76 6.90 13.95
C TRP A 392 -17.38 6.00 15.04
N VAL A 393 -18.51 5.35 14.76
CA VAL A 393 -19.17 4.44 15.72
C VAL A 393 -18.27 3.27 16.13
N VAL A 394 -17.53 2.66 15.19
CA VAL A 394 -16.65 1.51 15.48
C VAL A 394 -15.32 1.93 16.13
N LEU A 395 -14.82 3.13 15.86
CA LEU A 395 -13.66 3.70 16.57
C LEU A 395 -14.04 4.06 18.00
N HIS A 396 -15.14 4.81 18.19
CA HIS A 396 -15.62 5.24 19.49
C HIS A 396 -15.92 4.06 20.42
N GLU A 397 -16.75 3.10 19.99
CA GLU A 397 -17.12 1.94 20.82
C GLU A 397 -15.90 1.10 21.23
N GLN A 398 -14.94 0.93 20.31
CA GLN A 398 -13.75 0.12 20.56
C GLN A 398 -12.77 0.83 21.50
N PHE A 399 -12.61 2.15 21.40
CA PHE A 399 -11.78 2.93 22.32
C PHE A 399 -12.40 2.98 23.73
N ASP A 400 -13.69 3.30 23.83
CA ASP A 400 -14.43 3.37 25.10
C ASP A 400 -14.37 2.03 25.86
N ARG A 401 -14.62 0.91 25.16
CA ARG A 401 -14.40 -0.44 25.72
C ARG A 401 -12.95 -0.71 26.13
N LEU A 402 -11.95 -0.21 25.40
CA LEU A 402 -10.54 -0.44 25.75
C LEU A 402 -10.13 0.32 27.02
N GLN A 403 -10.73 1.49 27.28
CA GLN A 403 -10.53 2.20 28.54
C GLN A 403 -11.20 1.44 29.70
N GLU A 404 -12.52 1.18 29.61
CA GLU A 404 -13.28 0.57 30.72
C GLU A 404 -12.89 -0.88 31.00
N ALA A 405 -12.53 -1.67 29.98
CA ALA A 405 -12.16 -3.07 30.16
C ALA A 405 -10.71 -3.27 30.63
N ASP A 406 -9.85 -2.25 30.56
CA ASP A 406 -8.48 -2.35 31.06
C ASP A 406 -8.41 -2.11 32.57
N ARG A 407 -8.25 -3.19 33.33
CA ARG A 407 -7.96 -3.15 34.77
C ARG A 407 -6.57 -2.58 35.10
N PHE A 408 -5.83 -2.14 34.10
CA PHE A 408 -4.60 -1.35 34.20
C PHE A 408 -4.69 -0.03 33.41
N TYR A 409 -5.90 0.52 33.20
CA TYR A 409 -6.03 1.86 32.64
C TYR A 409 -5.25 2.89 33.47
N TYR A 410 -4.73 3.94 32.82
CA TYR A 410 -3.74 4.82 33.47
C TYR A 410 -4.29 5.58 34.67
N LEU A 411 -5.54 6.07 34.62
CA LEU A 411 -6.18 6.73 35.75
C LEU A 411 -6.32 5.80 36.96
N GLU A 412 -6.86 4.59 36.78
CA GLU A 412 -6.95 3.55 37.83
C GLU A 412 -5.58 3.15 38.42
N ARG A 413 -4.49 3.30 37.65
CA ARG A 413 -3.13 3.06 38.14
C ARG A 413 -2.51 4.25 38.87
N PHE A 414 -2.75 5.48 38.43
CA PHE A 414 -1.88 6.62 38.75
C PHE A 414 -2.59 7.89 39.29
N ASP A 415 -3.87 8.13 38.99
CA ASP A 415 -4.61 9.36 39.34
C ASP A 415 -4.48 9.77 40.82
N ASN A 416 -4.39 8.79 41.72
CA ASN A 416 -4.29 8.99 43.17
C ASN A 416 -2.82 9.12 43.70
N PHE A 417 -1.86 9.46 42.84
CA PHE A 417 -0.44 9.64 43.20
C PHE A 417 0.10 10.99 42.73
N ASP A 418 0.94 11.64 43.55
CA ASP A 418 1.71 12.85 43.24
C ASP A 418 2.52 12.74 41.91
N LEU A 419 2.82 11.50 41.48
CA LEU A 419 3.50 11.21 40.22
C LEU A 419 2.64 11.60 38.99
N TYR A 420 1.32 11.51 39.07
CA TYR A 420 0.40 11.81 37.98
C TYR A 420 0.45 13.30 37.62
N GLU A 421 0.12 14.17 38.58
CA GLU A 421 0.13 15.65 38.45
C GLU A 421 1.48 16.22 37.97
N ASN A 422 2.60 15.50 38.19
CA ASN A 422 3.95 16.00 37.92
C ASN A 422 4.64 15.35 36.71
N PHE A 423 4.12 14.25 36.14
CA PHE A 423 4.80 13.49 35.08
C PHE A 423 3.91 12.86 34.00
N ILE A 424 2.58 12.77 34.18
CA ILE A 424 1.66 12.11 33.24
C ILE A 424 0.54 13.09 32.81
N ASP A 425 0.01 13.83 33.78
CA ASP A 425 -0.80 14.99 33.52
C ASP A 425 0.08 16.16 33.03
N GLY A 426 -0.51 17.10 32.30
CA GLY A 426 0.16 18.34 31.84
C GLY A 426 1.39 18.19 30.93
N GLN A 427 1.70 17.00 30.39
CA GLN A 427 2.75 16.80 29.36
C GLN A 427 2.15 16.24 28.07
N GLY A 428 2.23 17.01 26.99
CA GLY A 428 1.72 16.61 25.68
C GLY A 428 2.64 15.62 24.96
N PHE A 429 2.17 15.02 23.87
CA PHE A 429 3.01 14.15 23.06
C PHE A 429 4.22 14.90 22.46
N SER A 430 4.06 16.20 22.22
CA SER A 430 5.13 17.17 21.89
C SER A 430 6.28 17.17 22.92
N ASP A 431 6.00 17.19 24.23
CA ASP A 431 7.02 17.04 25.29
C ASP A 431 7.74 15.69 25.21
N ILE A 432 7.00 14.61 24.94
CA ILE A 432 7.53 13.26 24.83
C ILE A 432 8.47 13.16 23.63
N VAL A 433 8.12 13.75 22.48
CA VAL A 433 9.01 13.87 21.33
C VAL A 433 10.25 14.71 21.69
N ALA A 434 10.06 15.92 22.22
CA ALA A 434 11.14 16.85 22.57
C ALA A 434 12.17 16.21 23.52
N ARG A 435 11.73 15.66 24.64
CA ARG A 435 12.63 15.07 25.67
C ARG A 435 13.37 13.81 25.20
N ASN A 436 12.88 13.11 24.18
CA ASN A 436 13.51 11.91 23.59
C ASN A 436 14.31 12.17 22.30
N THR A 437 14.31 13.40 21.78
CA THR A 437 15.01 13.79 20.53
C THR A 437 15.98 14.95 20.72
N GLY A 438 15.71 15.87 21.65
CA GLY A 438 16.40 17.16 21.77
C GLY A 438 15.82 18.25 20.87
N LEU A 439 14.65 18.05 20.26
CA LEU A 439 13.93 19.06 19.49
C LEU A 439 13.33 20.15 20.39
N THR A 440 13.09 21.32 19.81
CA THR A 440 12.60 22.53 20.49
C THR A 440 11.72 23.33 19.53
N GLY A 441 10.62 23.92 20.01
CA GLY A 441 9.67 24.63 19.14
C GLY A 441 8.81 23.67 18.31
N LEU A 442 8.40 22.55 18.91
CA LEU A 442 7.28 21.75 18.42
C LEU A 442 5.97 22.46 18.82
N PRO A 443 4.88 22.33 18.06
CA PRO A 443 3.56 22.79 18.49
C PRO A 443 3.10 22.03 19.73
N GLU A 444 2.21 22.63 20.52
CA GLU A 444 1.64 21.99 21.71
C GLU A 444 0.77 20.78 21.31
N ASP A 445 -0.25 21.03 20.47
CA ASP A 445 -0.94 19.99 19.70
C ASP A 445 -0.07 19.59 18.50
N ILE A 446 0.48 18.38 18.57
CA ILE A 446 1.35 17.78 17.56
C ILE A 446 0.60 16.88 16.56
N PHE A 447 -0.73 16.82 16.65
CA PHE A 447 -1.60 16.12 15.70
C PHE A 447 -2.39 17.08 14.79
N SER A 448 -2.46 18.38 15.14
CA SER A 448 -3.02 19.43 14.28
C SER A 448 -1.96 20.09 13.38
N SER A 449 -2.38 20.52 12.19
CA SER A 449 -1.61 21.38 11.28
C SER A 449 -1.87 22.88 11.48
N ASP A 450 -2.84 23.25 12.32
CA ASP A 450 -3.20 24.64 12.58
C ASP A 450 -2.17 25.28 13.51
N LEU A 451 -1.06 25.75 12.92
CA LEU A 451 -0.04 26.56 13.57
C LEU A 451 -0.54 28.00 13.84
N GLU A 452 -1.69 28.14 14.50
CA GLU A 452 -2.04 29.35 15.26
C GLU A 452 -1.23 29.40 16.55
N ASP A 453 0.10 29.49 16.43
CA ASP A 453 0.82 30.45 17.26
C ASP A 453 2.11 30.96 16.60
N GLY A 454 2.25 32.28 16.59
CA GLY A 454 3.52 32.93 16.29
C GLY A 454 4.47 32.82 17.49
N PRO A 455 5.77 33.15 17.34
CA PRO A 455 6.69 33.08 18.46
C PRO A 455 6.29 34.03 19.60
N ASP A 456 5.95 33.45 20.75
CA ASP A 456 5.70 34.07 22.07
C ASP A 456 6.47 35.39 22.29
N ASP A 457 5.77 36.52 22.16
CA ASP A 457 6.24 37.84 22.59
C ASP A 457 5.75 38.09 24.03
N GLY A 458 6.42 37.42 24.98
CA GLY A 458 6.01 37.22 26.38
C GLY A 458 5.27 38.39 27.05
N GLY A 459 3.94 38.28 27.07
CA GLY A 459 3.01 39.21 27.71
C GLY A 459 2.69 38.81 29.15
N GLU A 460 3.10 39.63 30.11
CA GLU A 460 3.07 39.37 31.56
C GLU A 460 1.71 38.93 32.13
N ASP A 461 1.76 37.99 33.10
CA ASP A 461 0.64 37.49 33.92
C ASP A 461 -0.32 38.62 34.36
N ASN A 462 -1.62 38.47 34.08
CA ASN A 462 -2.67 39.22 34.80
C ASN A 462 -3.92 38.34 34.99
N ASP A 463 -4.14 37.90 36.23
CA ASP A 463 -5.49 37.59 36.71
C ASP A 463 -6.36 38.86 36.66
N ASP A 464 -7.66 38.77 36.32
CA ASP A 464 -8.75 39.44 37.06
C ASP A 464 -10.16 39.10 36.51
N ASP A 465 -11.10 39.04 37.45
CA ASP A 465 -12.50 38.60 37.40
C ASP A 465 -13.50 39.32 36.44
N ASP A 466 -14.57 38.58 36.11
CA ASP A 466 -16.02 38.95 36.06
C ASP A 466 -16.67 39.89 35.00
N ASP A 467 -17.98 39.63 34.85
CA ASP A 467 -19.14 40.47 34.42
C ASP A 467 -19.46 40.79 32.92
N ASP A 468 -20.64 40.28 32.52
CA ASP A 468 -21.68 40.80 31.60
C ASP A 468 -21.45 42.11 30.81
N SER A 469 -21.80 42.11 29.50
CA SER A 469 -22.92 42.94 28.97
C SER A 469 -23.23 42.74 27.47
N ASP A 470 -24.47 43.05 27.07
CA ASP A 470 -24.94 43.18 25.67
C ASP A 470 -24.47 44.50 25.01
N ASP A 471 -24.75 44.68 23.69
CA ASP A 471 -25.38 45.87 23.03
C ASP A 471 -24.84 46.21 21.61
N ASP A 472 -25.67 45.91 20.60
CA ASP A 472 -26.00 46.64 19.34
C ASP A 472 -24.96 47.40 18.44
N GLY A 473 -25.06 47.14 17.12
CA GLY A 473 -24.65 48.03 16.01
C GLY A 473 -23.83 47.34 14.90
N GLN A 474 -24.32 46.96 13.70
CA GLN A 474 -25.22 47.54 12.69
C GLN A 474 -24.54 48.53 11.69
N SER A 475 -24.84 48.35 10.38
CA SER A 475 -24.55 49.23 9.23
C SER A 475 -23.10 49.12 8.68
N ASP A 476 -22.88 48.57 7.47
CA ASP A 476 -22.93 49.16 6.10
C ASP A 476 -21.57 49.74 5.64
N GLY A 477 -21.20 49.81 4.35
CA GLY A 477 -21.78 49.28 3.10
C GLY A 477 -21.22 50.03 1.86
N ASP A 478 -21.01 49.34 0.73
CA ASP A 478 -20.56 49.89 -0.58
C ASP A 478 -19.14 50.53 -0.55
N ASP A 479 -18.39 50.85 -1.61
CA ASP A 479 -18.20 50.40 -3.02
C ASP A 479 -16.84 51.01 -3.46
N ASP A 480 -15.97 50.33 -4.24
CA ASP A 480 -14.67 50.86 -4.72
C ASP A 480 -14.50 50.69 -6.25
N ASP A 481 -14.29 51.82 -6.96
CA ASP A 481 -14.08 51.93 -8.43
C ASP A 481 -12.74 52.67 -8.76
N ASP A 482 -12.00 52.16 -9.76
CA ASP A 482 -11.12 52.82 -10.77
C ASP A 482 -9.87 53.71 -10.46
N ASP A 483 -8.82 53.50 -11.30
CA ASP A 483 -7.72 54.40 -11.81
C ASP A 483 -6.65 54.98 -10.82
N ASP A 484 -5.46 55.52 -11.20
CA ASP A 484 -4.68 55.67 -12.47
C ASP A 484 -3.14 55.64 -12.16
N GLY A 485 -2.14 55.47 -13.06
CA GLY A 485 -2.10 55.11 -14.49
C GLY A 485 -0.76 55.52 -15.20
N ILE A 486 -0.32 54.79 -16.26
CA ILE A 486 0.57 55.23 -17.39
C ILE A 486 2.09 55.46 -17.01
N ASP A 487 3.20 55.41 -17.81
CA ASP A 487 3.68 55.31 -19.23
C ASP A 487 5.10 54.61 -19.23
N ASP A 488 5.96 54.39 -20.26
CA ASP A 488 5.98 54.52 -21.74
C ASP A 488 7.05 53.58 -22.43
N GLY A 489 6.72 52.95 -23.58
CA GLY A 489 7.63 52.61 -24.73
C GLY A 489 8.64 51.43 -24.68
N GLU A 490 9.26 50.92 -25.78
CA GLU A 490 9.05 50.90 -27.26
C GLU A 490 9.73 49.58 -27.81
N ASP A 491 9.17 48.83 -28.77
CA ASP A 491 9.44 48.69 -30.24
C ASP A 491 10.45 47.61 -30.75
N GLY A 492 10.17 47.00 -31.94
CA GLY A 492 11.09 46.13 -32.72
C GLY A 492 10.53 44.78 -33.24
N GLU A 493 10.66 44.48 -34.55
CA GLU A 493 10.20 43.24 -35.24
C GLU A 493 11.29 42.61 -36.16
N ASP A 494 11.03 41.37 -36.63
CA ASP A 494 11.50 40.66 -37.86
C ASP A 494 12.88 39.94 -38.03
N GLU A 495 12.76 38.61 -38.24
CA GLU A 495 13.31 37.71 -39.31
C GLU A 495 14.82 37.35 -39.53
N ASP A 496 15.02 36.20 -40.23
CA ASP A 496 16.22 35.60 -40.88
C ASP A 496 17.42 35.09 -40.02
N ASP A 497 18.20 34.04 -40.35
CA ASP A 497 18.10 32.83 -41.23
C ASP A 497 19.31 31.88 -40.91
N ASP A 498 19.54 30.82 -41.71
CA ASP A 498 20.76 29.98 -41.89
C ASP A 498 21.10 28.82 -40.89
N GLY A 499 21.18 27.60 -41.46
CA GLY A 499 21.99 26.46 -40.97
C GLY A 499 23.37 26.42 -41.66
N PRO A 500 23.96 25.25 -42.05
CA PRO A 500 23.60 23.85 -41.80
C PRO A 500 24.80 23.00 -41.27
N SER A 501 24.64 21.68 -41.15
CA SER A 501 25.72 20.70 -41.47
C SER A 501 25.17 19.30 -41.71
N ASP A 502 25.80 18.58 -42.63
CA ASP A 502 25.41 17.28 -43.20
C ASP A 502 26.53 16.22 -43.09
N GLY A 503 26.20 14.92 -43.22
CA GLY A 503 27.18 13.83 -43.18
C GLY A 503 26.57 12.42 -43.25
N GLU A 504 26.70 11.76 -44.41
CA GLU A 504 26.24 10.39 -44.69
C GLU A 504 27.26 9.31 -44.24
N GLY A 505 26.85 8.03 -44.18
CA GLY A 505 27.70 6.92 -43.70
C GLY A 505 27.11 5.52 -43.92
N ASP A 506 26.96 5.11 -45.17
CA ASP A 506 26.40 3.84 -45.66
C ASP A 506 27.30 2.58 -45.48
N GLY A 507 26.68 1.40 -45.46
CA GLY A 507 27.38 0.10 -45.46
C GLY A 507 26.48 -1.15 -45.36
N ASP A 508 26.28 -1.86 -46.47
CA ASP A 508 25.60 -3.17 -46.55
C ASP A 508 26.52 -4.35 -46.15
N ASP A 509 25.97 -5.50 -45.72
CA ASP A 509 26.29 -6.82 -46.31
C ASP A 509 25.39 -7.99 -45.83
N ASP A 510 25.04 -8.85 -46.77
CA ASP A 510 24.22 -10.09 -46.74
C ASP A 510 24.62 -11.19 -45.71
N GLY A 511 23.73 -12.18 -45.43
CA GLY A 511 24.23 -13.50 -44.96
C GLY A 511 23.31 -14.65 -44.48
N ASP A 512 22.46 -15.22 -45.35
CA ASP A 512 21.99 -16.64 -45.35
C ASP A 512 22.03 -17.50 -44.05
N GLY A 513 20.87 -17.80 -43.46
CA GLY A 513 20.71 -18.76 -42.35
C GLY A 513 20.59 -20.25 -42.76
N ALA A 514 20.47 -21.17 -41.78
CA ALA A 514 20.07 -22.58 -42.00
C ALA A 514 19.71 -23.38 -40.72
N GLY A 515 18.44 -23.79 -40.59
CA GLY A 515 18.10 -25.12 -40.03
C GLY A 515 18.28 -26.23 -41.10
N PRO A 516 17.92 -27.51 -40.87
CA PRO A 516 17.22 -28.10 -39.72
C PRO A 516 17.91 -29.37 -39.13
N GLY A 517 17.30 -30.06 -38.14
CA GLY A 517 17.91 -31.26 -37.52
C GLY A 517 17.01 -32.22 -36.71
N THR A 518 15.88 -32.69 -37.26
CA THR A 518 14.97 -33.62 -36.56
C THR A 518 15.53 -35.03 -36.31
N GLY A 519 15.14 -35.72 -35.24
CA GLY A 519 15.59 -37.10 -34.98
C GLY A 519 15.13 -37.83 -33.70
N GLY A 520 13.82 -38.10 -33.54
CA GLY A 520 13.31 -38.92 -32.41
C GLY A 520 13.28 -40.45 -32.67
N GLY A 521 13.05 -41.26 -31.63
CA GLY A 521 12.45 -42.60 -31.82
C GLY A 521 12.80 -43.77 -30.88
N THR A 522 11.86 -44.11 -29.99
CA THR A 522 11.49 -45.48 -29.53
C THR A 522 12.40 -46.30 -28.59
N GLY A 523 11.79 -47.10 -27.69
CA GLY A 523 12.48 -48.21 -27.01
C GLY A 523 12.04 -48.59 -25.58
N GLY A 524 10.75 -48.85 -25.32
CA GLY A 524 10.25 -49.14 -23.96
C GLY A 524 10.58 -50.53 -23.38
N GLY A 525 10.61 -50.65 -22.05
CA GLY A 525 10.80 -51.91 -21.31
C GLY A 525 10.09 -51.91 -19.95
N SER A 526 9.33 -52.97 -19.65
CA SER A 526 8.44 -53.01 -18.47
C SER A 526 9.14 -53.44 -17.17
N GLY A 527 8.80 -52.79 -16.05
CA GLY A 527 9.19 -53.21 -14.70
C GLY A 527 8.18 -52.74 -13.65
N THR A 528 7.31 -53.63 -13.18
CA THR A 528 6.29 -53.31 -12.17
C THR A 528 6.88 -53.23 -10.76
N GLY A 529 6.85 -52.05 -10.15
CA GLY A 529 7.16 -51.83 -8.73
C GLY A 529 6.29 -50.70 -8.18
N GLY A 530 5.65 -50.92 -7.04
CA GLY A 530 4.82 -49.90 -6.40
C GLY A 530 5.67 -48.83 -5.72
N GLY A 531 5.74 -47.66 -6.34
CA GLY A 531 6.15 -46.41 -5.72
C GLY A 531 5.06 -45.37 -5.91
N THR A 532 4.94 -44.41 -5.00
CA THR A 532 4.22 -43.18 -5.27
C THR A 532 4.80 -42.54 -6.53
N THR A 533 3.95 -42.01 -7.42
CA THR A 533 4.41 -40.95 -8.32
C THR A 533 5.13 -39.92 -7.47
N PRO A 534 6.39 -39.54 -7.77
CA PRO A 534 6.88 -38.30 -7.23
C PRO A 534 5.91 -37.23 -7.74
N THR A 535 5.28 -36.49 -6.82
CA THR A 535 5.00 -35.09 -7.11
C THR A 535 6.31 -34.53 -7.65
N PRO A 536 6.35 -33.82 -8.80
CA PRO A 536 7.55 -33.09 -9.12
C PRO A 536 7.91 -32.26 -7.89
N THR A 537 9.12 -32.44 -7.37
CA THR A 537 9.68 -31.41 -6.49
C THR A 537 9.58 -30.12 -7.27
N PRO A 538 8.91 -29.06 -6.76
CA PRO A 538 8.88 -27.78 -7.44
C PRO A 538 10.30 -27.46 -7.87
N VAL A 539 10.50 -27.33 -9.18
CA VAL A 539 11.77 -26.81 -9.68
C VAL A 539 11.72 -25.36 -9.22
N ALA A 540 12.60 -24.99 -8.30
CA ALA A 540 12.55 -23.66 -7.72
C ALA A 540 12.88 -22.65 -8.82
N GLY A 541 11.98 -21.68 -9.01
CA GLY A 541 12.14 -20.59 -9.95
C GLY A 541 13.54 -20.02 -9.93
N LEU A 542 14.12 -19.94 -11.12
CA LEU A 542 15.41 -19.36 -11.40
C LEU A 542 15.22 -17.86 -11.63
N THR A 543 16.12 -17.07 -11.06
CA THR A 543 16.31 -15.69 -11.50
C THR A 543 17.48 -15.66 -12.46
N LEU A 544 17.21 -15.47 -13.75
CA LEU A 544 18.21 -15.25 -14.79
C LEU A 544 18.29 -13.76 -15.10
N ILE A 545 19.51 -13.26 -15.24
CA ILE A 545 19.81 -11.89 -15.61
C ILE A 545 20.98 -11.96 -16.61
N GLY A 546 20.77 -11.44 -17.81
CA GLY A 546 21.79 -11.30 -18.85
C GLY A 546 22.71 -10.11 -18.57
N THR A 547 23.21 -9.47 -19.63
CA THR A 547 24.27 -8.47 -19.50
C THR A 547 24.00 -7.19 -20.30
N ALA A 548 24.90 -6.84 -21.22
CA ALA A 548 24.80 -5.70 -22.12
C ALA A 548 25.40 -6.10 -23.49
N ALA A 549 25.18 -7.36 -23.85
CA ALA A 549 25.56 -8.00 -25.10
C ALA A 549 24.86 -9.37 -25.19
N ALA A 550 24.16 -9.61 -26.30
CA ALA A 550 23.57 -10.88 -26.75
C ALA A 550 23.89 -12.14 -25.92
N ASP A 551 23.02 -12.42 -24.96
CA ASP A 551 22.96 -13.55 -24.06
C ASP A 551 21.84 -14.54 -24.48
N ALA A 552 21.86 -15.75 -23.90
CA ALA A 552 20.85 -16.77 -24.15
C ALA A 552 20.41 -17.38 -22.82
N LEU A 553 19.22 -16.98 -22.37
CA LEU A 553 18.69 -17.21 -21.04
C LEU A 553 17.58 -18.26 -21.10
N LEU A 554 17.81 -19.39 -20.41
CA LEU A 554 16.90 -20.53 -20.40
C LEU A 554 16.50 -20.85 -18.96
N GLY A 555 15.19 -20.77 -18.70
CA GLY A 555 14.52 -21.13 -17.46
C GLY A 555 14.45 -22.66 -17.23
N ALA A 556 13.37 -23.09 -16.61
CA ALA A 556 13.20 -24.41 -16.06
C ALA A 556 11.77 -24.96 -16.23
N GLY A 557 11.12 -25.37 -15.14
CA GLY A 557 9.81 -26.01 -15.15
C GLY A 557 9.01 -25.59 -13.93
N GLY A 558 8.98 -24.27 -13.69
CA GLY A 558 8.32 -23.64 -12.56
C GLY A 558 8.79 -22.19 -12.34
N ASP A 559 7.83 -21.28 -12.37
CA ASP A 559 7.78 -19.87 -11.98
C ASP A 559 9.14 -19.13 -11.98
N ASP A 560 9.71 -18.91 -13.16
CA ASP A 560 10.99 -18.23 -13.37
C ASP A 560 10.89 -16.69 -13.41
N THR A 561 12.04 -16.01 -13.36
CA THR A 561 12.16 -14.59 -13.71
C THR A 561 13.41 -14.37 -14.55
N ILE A 562 13.22 -13.92 -15.79
CA ILE A 562 14.27 -13.78 -16.81
C ILE A 562 14.32 -12.32 -17.26
N LEU A 563 15.49 -11.70 -17.11
CA LEU A 563 15.78 -10.35 -17.60
C LEU A 563 16.95 -10.45 -18.59
N GLY A 564 16.78 -9.97 -19.82
CA GLY A 564 17.84 -9.86 -20.83
C GLY A 564 18.88 -8.84 -20.40
N GLY A 565 18.62 -7.57 -20.70
CA GLY A 565 19.38 -6.43 -20.22
C GLY A 565 19.61 -5.41 -21.31
N ALA A 566 20.58 -5.65 -22.19
CA ALA A 566 20.77 -4.84 -23.38
C ALA A 566 21.51 -5.59 -24.52
N GLY A 567 21.04 -5.38 -25.74
CA GLY A 567 21.43 -6.05 -26.98
C GLY A 567 20.68 -7.36 -27.19
N THR A 568 20.46 -7.73 -28.45
CA THR A 568 19.69 -8.90 -28.93
C THR A 568 19.91 -10.19 -28.13
N ASP A 569 19.02 -10.43 -27.19
CA ASP A 569 18.99 -11.58 -26.28
C ASP A 569 17.96 -12.62 -26.72
N VAL A 570 18.11 -13.85 -26.22
CA VAL A 570 17.13 -14.93 -26.41
C VAL A 570 16.65 -15.45 -25.06
N LEU A 571 15.38 -15.23 -24.74
CA LEU A 571 14.76 -15.58 -23.47
C LEU A 571 13.77 -16.73 -23.66
N VAL A 572 13.87 -17.77 -22.84
CA VAL A 572 12.94 -18.92 -22.86
C VAL A 572 12.62 -19.38 -21.45
N GLY A 573 11.37 -19.25 -21.00
CA GLY A 573 10.92 -19.78 -19.70
C GLY A 573 10.86 -21.31 -19.70
N GLN A 574 10.07 -21.85 -20.65
CA GLN A 574 9.58 -23.22 -20.85
C GLN A 574 8.28 -23.56 -20.12
N GLY A 575 7.95 -22.95 -18.99
CA GLY A 575 6.66 -23.14 -18.33
C GLY A 575 6.71 -23.34 -16.81
N GLY A 576 5.61 -22.94 -16.18
CA GLY A 576 5.62 -22.18 -14.93
C GLY A 576 4.69 -20.98 -15.10
N SER A 577 4.57 -20.11 -14.11
CA SER A 577 4.09 -18.74 -14.37
C SER A 577 5.30 -17.81 -14.34
N ASP A 578 5.88 -17.61 -15.51
CA ASP A 578 7.20 -17.01 -15.70
C ASP A 578 7.09 -15.50 -15.96
N ILE A 579 8.10 -14.73 -15.53
CA ILE A 579 8.21 -13.28 -15.81
C ILE A 579 9.41 -13.08 -16.73
N LEU A 580 9.18 -12.62 -17.96
CA LEU A 580 10.23 -12.44 -18.97
C LEU A 580 10.33 -10.98 -19.41
N ARG A 581 11.55 -10.46 -19.54
CA ARG A 581 11.80 -9.14 -20.13
C ARG A 581 13.07 -9.06 -20.95
N GLY A 582 13.02 -8.51 -22.15
CA GLY A 582 14.21 -8.19 -22.94
C GLY A 582 14.95 -6.97 -22.38
N GLU A 583 14.23 -5.85 -22.27
CA GLU A 583 14.65 -4.50 -21.88
C GLU A 583 15.24 -3.67 -23.06
N ASP A 584 16.55 -3.61 -23.32
CA ASP A 584 17.16 -2.72 -24.36
C ASP A 584 17.73 -3.49 -25.60
N GLY A 585 16.94 -4.00 -26.54
CA GLY A 585 17.45 -4.57 -27.80
C GLY A 585 16.42 -5.32 -28.64
N ASP A 586 16.74 -5.62 -29.91
CA ASP A 586 15.89 -6.45 -30.79
C ASP A 586 15.95 -7.91 -30.30
N ASP A 587 14.98 -8.34 -29.49
CA ASP A 587 15.03 -9.56 -28.68
C ASP A 587 14.08 -10.68 -29.14
N VAL A 588 14.36 -11.93 -28.73
CA VAL A 588 13.50 -13.08 -28.99
C VAL A 588 13.04 -13.70 -27.67
N VAL A 589 11.76 -13.54 -27.33
CA VAL A 589 11.20 -13.93 -26.03
C VAL A 589 10.17 -15.04 -26.21
N SER A 590 10.28 -16.11 -25.40
CA SER A 590 9.29 -17.18 -25.36
C SER A 590 8.94 -17.57 -23.92
N GLY A 591 7.66 -17.53 -23.58
CA GLY A 591 7.14 -17.97 -22.28
C GLY A 591 7.19 -19.49 -22.14
N GLY A 592 6.08 -20.17 -22.40
CA GLY A 592 6.03 -21.63 -22.51
C GLY A 592 4.69 -22.26 -22.12
N ASP A 593 4.74 -23.36 -21.36
CA ASP A 593 3.56 -24.04 -20.80
C ASP A 593 3.16 -23.37 -19.45
N GLY A 594 2.42 -22.25 -19.49
CA GLY A 594 1.78 -21.67 -18.31
C GLY A 594 1.34 -20.21 -18.49
N ASN A 595 0.97 -19.54 -17.39
CA ASN A 595 0.41 -18.18 -17.41
C ASN A 595 1.52 -17.15 -17.18
N ASP A 596 2.01 -16.54 -18.25
CA ASP A 596 3.25 -15.77 -18.24
C ASP A 596 3.03 -14.25 -18.33
N VAL A 597 4.03 -13.48 -17.90
CA VAL A 597 4.06 -12.01 -18.02
C VAL A 597 5.31 -11.59 -18.77
N ILE A 598 5.11 -11.10 -20.00
CA ILE A 598 6.17 -10.76 -20.95
C ILE A 598 6.15 -9.25 -21.21
N ASN A 599 7.33 -8.63 -21.20
CA ASN A 599 7.54 -7.26 -21.71
C ASN A 599 8.81 -7.26 -22.56
N ALA A 600 8.71 -7.09 -23.87
CA ALA A 600 9.85 -7.25 -24.77
C ALA A 600 10.86 -6.11 -24.55
N GLY A 601 10.51 -4.86 -24.88
CA GLY A 601 11.18 -3.68 -24.33
C GLY A 601 11.38 -2.51 -25.29
N GLN A 602 12.56 -2.43 -25.90
CA GLN A 602 13.03 -1.36 -26.79
C GLN A 602 13.86 -1.97 -27.94
N GLY A 603 13.19 -2.46 -28.98
CA GLY A 603 13.77 -3.13 -30.14
C GLY A 603 12.69 -3.59 -31.12
N ASP A 604 13.06 -4.05 -32.31
CA ASP A 604 12.11 -4.73 -33.21
C ASP A 604 11.95 -6.20 -32.75
N ASP A 605 11.06 -6.48 -31.80
CA ASP A 605 11.06 -7.73 -31.00
C ASP A 605 10.25 -8.90 -31.61
N GLU A 606 10.62 -10.16 -31.29
CA GLU A 606 9.84 -11.38 -31.63
C GLU A 606 9.40 -12.14 -30.36
N VAL A 607 8.10 -12.09 -30.04
CA VAL A 607 7.50 -12.66 -28.81
C VAL A 607 6.57 -13.84 -29.11
N HIS A 608 6.74 -14.94 -28.37
CA HIS A 608 5.85 -16.12 -28.40
C HIS A 608 5.42 -16.47 -26.96
N ALA A 609 4.23 -16.06 -26.53
CA ALA A 609 3.78 -16.24 -25.14
C ALA A 609 3.61 -17.72 -24.79
N GLY A 610 2.66 -18.41 -25.44
CA GLY A 610 2.72 -19.85 -25.64
C GLY A 610 1.46 -20.61 -25.24
N GLY A 611 1.17 -20.72 -23.94
CA GLY A 611 0.39 -21.83 -23.43
C GLY A 611 -0.32 -21.63 -22.09
N GLY A 612 -0.86 -20.43 -21.85
CA GLY A 612 -1.69 -20.14 -20.68
C GLY A 612 -2.70 -19.02 -20.93
N ASN A 613 -2.97 -18.20 -19.92
CA ASN A 613 -3.60 -16.89 -20.14
C ASN A 613 -2.55 -15.85 -19.80
N ASP A 614 -1.98 -15.25 -20.84
CA ASP A 614 -0.72 -14.52 -20.75
C ASP A 614 -0.96 -13.00 -20.80
N ILE A 615 0.02 -12.24 -20.31
CA ILE A 615 0.02 -10.78 -20.40
C ILE A 615 1.30 -10.37 -21.14
N VAL A 616 1.13 -9.83 -22.35
CA VAL A 616 2.23 -9.46 -23.24
C VAL A 616 2.22 -7.96 -23.49
N PHE A 617 3.39 -7.36 -23.34
CA PHE A 617 3.72 -6.05 -23.87
C PHE A 617 4.88 -6.27 -24.86
N GLY A 618 4.81 -5.72 -26.07
CA GLY A 618 6.00 -5.54 -26.93
C GLY A 618 6.87 -4.44 -26.31
N GLY A 619 6.86 -3.25 -26.88
CA GLY A 619 7.24 -2.04 -26.15
C GLY A 619 7.42 -0.80 -27.01
N ALA A 620 8.54 -0.71 -27.72
CA ALA A 620 8.77 0.33 -28.72
C ALA A 620 9.81 -0.12 -29.76
N GLY A 621 9.39 -0.10 -31.02
CA GLY A 621 9.98 -0.85 -32.13
C GLY A 621 8.86 -1.57 -32.88
N ALA A 622 9.13 -2.18 -34.03
CA ALA A 622 8.10 -2.75 -34.90
C ALA A 622 7.86 -4.25 -34.61
N ASP A 623 7.06 -4.53 -33.60
CA ASP A 623 7.05 -5.82 -32.89
C ASP A 623 6.29 -6.94 -33.63
N LEU A 624 6.71 -8.18 -33.36
CA LEU A 624 6.14 -9.42 -33.88
C LEU A 624 5.70 -10.32 -32.72
N ILE A 625 4.41 -10.25 -32.38
CA ILE A 625 3.85 -10.90 -31.18
C ILE A 625 2.91 -12.07 -31.56
N PHE A 626 3.08 -13.19 -30.87
CA PHE A 626 2.19 -14.34 -30.86
C PHE A 626 1.75 -14.64 -29.41
N GLY A 627 0.45 -14.60 -29.10
CA GLY A 627 -0.10 -15.14 -27.83
C GLY A 627 -0.16 -16.68 -27.83
N ASP A 628 -0.35 -17.25 -29.02
CA ASP A 628 -0.47 -18.68 -29.33
C ASP A 628 -1.75 -19.34 -28.77
N ALA A 629 -1.86 -19.59 -27.46
CA ALA A 629 -2.85 -20.56 -26.96
C ALA A 629 -3.40 -20.39 -25.53
N GLY A 630 -4.07 -19.27 -25.26
CA GLY A 630 -5.23 -19.31 -24.37
C GLY A 630 -6.13 -18.09 -24.41
N ASN A 631 -6.11 -17.25 -23.39
CA ASN A 631 -7.08 -16.17 -23.22
C ASN A 631 -6.30 -14.93 -22.76
N ASP A 632 -5.69 -14.27 -23.74
CA ASP A 632 -4.49 -13.47 -23.53
C ASP A 632 -4.78 -11.96 -23.55
N VAL A 633 -3.92 -11.19 -22.90
CA VAL A 633 -3.97 -9.71 -22.88
C VAL A 633 -2.69 -9.17 -23.53
N ILE A 634 -2.82 -8.55 -24.69
CA ILE A 634 -1.68 -8.11 -25.50
C ILE A 634 -1.73 -6.61 -25.74
N GLU A 635 -0.63 -5.93 -25.49
CA GLU A 635 -0.34 -4.55 -25.88
C GLU A 635 0.84 -4.61 -26.86
N GLY A 636 0.71 -4.03 -28.06
CA GLY A 636 1.83 -3.94 -29.01
C GLY A 636 2.92 -3.03 -28.44
N GLY A 637 2.75 -1.74 -28.63
CA GLY A 637 3.60 -0.75 -28.00
C GLY A 637 3.58 0.55 -28.79
N ALA A 638 4.75 0.99 -29.23
CA ALA A 638 4.95 2.14 -30.10
C ALA A 638 5.78 1.74 -31.35
N GLY A 639 5.07 1.32 -32.41
CA GLY A 639 5.64 0.75 -33.63
C GLY A 639 4.62 0.55 -34.75
N ASP A 640 5.03 -0.05 -35.88
CA ASP A 640 4.11 -0.55 -36.91
C ASP A 640 3.92 -2.08 -36.68
N ASP A 641 3.20 -2.43 -35.60
CA ASP A 641 3.26 -3.75 -34.96
C ASP A 641 2.46 -4.84 -35.68
N ARG A 642 2.75 -6.10 -35.34
CA ARG A 642 1.94 -7.26 -35.79
C ARG A 642 1.70 -8.27 -34.69
N VAL A 643 0.44 -8.41 -34.32
CA VAL A 643 -0.01 -9.32 -33.26
C VAL A 643 -0.90 -10.40 -33.82
N TRP A 644 -0.57 -11.66 -33.52
CA TRP A 644 -1.47 -12.80 -33.59
C TRP A 644 -1.86 -13.18 -32.16
N ALA A 645 -3.12 -13.00 -31.79
CA ALA A 645 -3.60 -13.34 -30.46
C ALA A 645 -3.57 -14.87 -30.27
N GLY A 646 -4.47 -15.62 -30.91
CA GLY A 646 -4.27 -17.05 -31.13
C GLY A 646 -5.54 -17.88 -31.03
N ALA A 647 -5.77 -18.45 -29.85
CA ALA A 647 -6.71 -19.57 -29.68
C ALA A 647 -7.49 -19.58 -28.35
N GLY A 648 -8.19 -18.48 -28.04
CA GLY A 648 -9.31 -18.44 -27.11
C GLY A 648 -10.13 -17.16 -27.19
N ASP A 649 -10.55 -16.56 -26.07
CA ASP A 649 -11.28 -15.27 -26.10
C ASP A 649 -10.34 -14.14 -25.65
N ASP A 650 -9.58 -13.59 -26.59
CA ASP A 650 -8.42 -12.71 -26.32
C ASP A 650 -8.77 -11.21 -26.22
N THR A 651 -7.86 -10.40 -25.68
CA THR A 651 -7.97 -8.93 -25.62
C THR A 651 -6.68 -8.25 -26.04
N VAL A 652 -6.71 -7.52 -27.16
CA VAL A 652 -5.60 -6.68 -27.62
C VAL A 652 -5.91 -5.21 -27.35
N ILE A 653 -4.91 -4.44 -26.91
CA ILE A 653 -5.05 -3.05 -26.44
C ILE A 653 -4.24 -2.11 -27.35
N ALA A 654 -4.92 -1.15 -27.97
CA ALA A 654 -4.29 -0.06 -28.73
C ALA A 654 -4.04 1.16 -27.81
N THR A 655 -2.92 1.87 -28.04
CA THR A 655 -2.38 2.85 -27.07
C THR A 655 -2.13 4.23 -27.71
N LEU A 656 -1.70 5.22 -26.93
CA LEU A 656 -1.53 6.57 -27.46
C LEU A 656 -0.18 6.73 -28.19
N ASN A 657 -0.27 6.87 -29.51
CA ASN A 657 0.85 6.89 -30.46
C ASN A 657 1.54 5.52 -30.59
N ASP A 658 0.73 4.46 -30.73
CA ASP A 658 1.12 3.13 -31.19
C ASP A 658 1.74 3.20 -32.60
N GLY A 659 0.94 3.09 -33.67
CA GLY A 659 1.41 3.31 -35.04
C GLY A 659 0.42 2.90 -36.12
N ASN A 660 0.70 1.82 -36.86
CA ASN A 660 -0.13 1.39 -38.01
C ASN A 660 -0.21 -0.13 -38.06
N ASP A 661 -0.93 -0.71 -37.10
CA ASP A 661 -0.71 -2.09 -36.70
C ASP A 661 -1.48 -3.11 -37.55
N VAL A 662 -1.11 -4.39 -37.42
CA VAL A 662 -1.82 -5.51 -38.04
C VAL A 662 -2.18 -6.56 -37.00
N TYR A 663 -3.43 -6.52 -36.55
CA TYR A 663 -4.00 -7.39 -35.54
C TYR A 663 -4.67 -8.63 -36.17
N TYR A 664 -4.52 -9.79 -35.53
CA TYR A 664 -5.14 -11.06 -35.93
C TYR A 664 -5.66 -11.78 -34.68
N GLY A 665 -6.99 -11.86 -34.50
CA GLY A 665 -7.57 -12.66 -33.41
C GLY A 665 -7.46 -14.18 -33.62
N GLU A 666 -7.53 -14.62 -34.88
CA GLU A 666 -7.54 -16.02 -35.32
C GLU A 666 -8.75 -16.86 -34.84
N ASP A 667 -8.64 -17.71 -33.81
CA ASP A 667 -9.57 -18.85 -33.58
C ASP A 667 -10.46 -18.69 -32.32
N GLY A 668 -11.09 -17.52 -32.15
CA GLY A 668 -11.66 -17.06 -30.87
C GLY A 668 -12.96 -16.22 -30.86
N ILE A 669 -13.18 -15.52 -29.74
CA ILE A 669 -14.06 -14.33 -29.64
C ILE A 669 -13.26 -13.16 -29.06
N ASP A 670 -12.58 -12.47 -29.96
CA ASP A 670 -11.49 -11.56 -29.63
C ASP A 670 -11.99 -10.12 -29.46
N THR A 671 -11.33 -9.37 -28.58
CA THR A 671 -11.60 -7.95 -28.31
C THR A 671 -10.38 -7.12 -28.71
N LEU A 672 -10.61 -6.04 -29.48
CA LEU A 672 -9.60 -5.01 -29.73
C LEU A 672 -10.09 -3.72 -29.07
N ASP A 673 -9.42 -3.29 -28.00
CA ASP A 673 -9.80 -2.13 -27.20
C ASP A 673 -9.03 -0.87 -27.60
N TYR A 674 -9.77 0.24 -27.75
CA TYR A 674 -9.26 1.58 -28.03
C TYR A 674 -9.61 2.56 -26.90
N ALA A 675 -9.97 2.08 -25.70
CA ALA A 675 -10.40 2.93 -24.58
C ALA A 675 -9.41 4.04 -24.18
N ALA A 676 -8.12 3.90 -24.54
CA ALA A 676 -7.09 4.92 -24.35
C ALA A 676 -7.32 6.19 -25.20
N THR A 677 -8.06 6.11 -26.32
CA THR A 677 -8.19 7.23 -27.26
C THR A 677 -9.25 8.25 -26.84
N SER A 678 -8.85 9.53 -26.86
CA SER A 678 -9.79 10.66 -26.75
C SER A 678 -10.13 11.29 -28.11
N ALA A 679 -9.59 10.74 -29.21
CA ALA A 679 -9.79 11.22 -30.57
C ALA A 679 -11.03 10.58 -31.24
N ASN A 680 -11.48 11.17 -32.35
CA ASN A 680 -12.52 10.55 -33.18
C ASN A 680 -11.91 9.41 -34.01
N LEU A 681 -12.33 8.17 -33.75
CA LEU A 681 -11.98 7.02 -34.59
C LEU A 681 -12.83 6.94 -35.86
N THR A 682 -12.22 6.49 -36.95
CA THR A 682 -12.89 6.05 -38.18
C THR A 682 -12.75 4.54 -38.32
N VAL A 683 -13.87 3.82 -38.21
CA VAL A 683 -13.90 2.35 -38.30
C VAL A 683 -14.55 1.91 -39.61
N ASP A 684 -13.86 1.10 -40.42
CA ASP A 684 -14.47 0.26 -41.47
C ASP A 684 -14.50 -1.20 -40.98
N LEU A 685 -15.65 -1.84 -41.12
CA LEU A 685 -15.87 -3.25 -40.76
C LEU A 685 -15.66 -4.17 -41.97
N GLY A 686 -14.69 -3.84 -42.81
CA GLY A 686 -14.14 -4.72 -43.85
C GLY A 686 -15.08 -5.15 -44.96
N ASN A 687 -16.04 -4.31 -45.36
CA ASN A 687 -17.03 -4.66 -46.39
C ASN A 687 -16.46 -4.62 -47.84
N GLY A 688 -15.14 -4.75 -48.00
CA GLY A 688 -14.38 -4.50 -49.22
C GLY A 688 -13.56 -5.69 -49.73
N PHE A 689 -12.48 -5.40 -50.46
CA PHE A 689 -11.56 -6.42 -50.97
C PHE A 689 -10.67 -6.92 -49.81
N ASN A 690 -10.30 -8.21 -49.81
CA ASN A 690 -9.68 -8.94 -48.69
C ASN A 690 -10.49 -9.09 -47.39
N GLN A 691 -11.61 -8.37 -47.21
CA GLN A 691 -12.55 -8.53 -46.07
C GLN A 691 -12.01 -8.24 -44.66
N ARG A 692 -10.89 -7.53 -44.53
CA ARG A 692 -10.36 -7.03 -43.24
C ARG A 692 -10.98 -5.70 -42.86
N GLY A 693 -11.23 -5.50 -41.56
CA GLY A 693 -11.53 -4.21 -40.98
C GLY A 693 -10.31 -3.31 -40.86
N SER A 694 -10.57 -2.06 -40.50
CA SER A 694 -9.54 -1.08 -40.14
C SER A 694 -10.10 -0.04 -39.19
N VAL A 695 -9.33 0.31 -38.16
CA VAL A 695 -9.56 1.51 -37.35
C VAL A 695 -8.51 2.54 -37.78
N SER A 696 -8.83 3.83 -37.69
CA SER A 696 -7.83 4.89 -37.81
C SER A 696 -8.21 6.05 -36.89
N GLY A 697 -7.25 6.50 -36.10
CA GLY A 697 -7.41 7.54 -35.10
C GLY A 697 -6.32 8.60 -35.23
N GLY A 698 -6.61 9.82 -34.76
CA GLY A 698 -5.62 10.91 -34.76
C GLY A 698 -4.45 10.72 -33.77
N THR A 699 -4.47 9.64 -32.98
CA THR A 699 -3.54 9.31 -31.90
C THR A 699 -3.38 7.79 -31.70
N THR A 700 -3.92 6.97 -32.62
CA THR A 700 -3.98 5.50 -32.59
C THR A 700 -4.03 5.05 -34.06
N GLY A 701 -2.89 4.98 -34.74
CA GLY A 701 -2.76 5.59 -36.08
C GLY A 701 -3.69 5.03 -37.17
N SER A 702 -3.43 3.85 -37.73
CA SER A 702 -4.18 3.34 -38.90
C SER A 702 -4.12 1.81 -39.06
N ASP A 703 -4.77 1.12 -38.14
CA ASP A 703 -4.58 -0.30 -37.86
C ASP A 703 -5.54 -1.17 -38.67
N THR A 704 -5.17 -2.43 -38.90
CA THR A 704 -5.94 -3.39 -39.71
C THR A 704 -6.17 -4.72 -39.01
N PHE A 705 -7.37 -5.29 -39.19
CA PHE A 705 -7.80 -6.56 -38.61
C PHE A 705 -8.58 -7.41 -39.64
#